data_AF-A0A951TIG5-F1
#
_entry.id   AF-A0A951TIG5-F1
#
_cell.length_a   1.000
_cell.length_b   1.000
_cell.length_c   1.000
_cell.angle_alpha   90.00
_cell.angle_beta   90.00
_cell.angle_gamma   90.00
#
_symmetry.space_group_name_H-M   'P 1'
#
loop_
_entity.id
_entity.type
_entity.pdbx_description
1 polymer ?
#
loop_
_entity_poly.entity_id
_entity_poly.type
_entity_poly.pdbx_seq_one_letter_code
_entity_poly.pdbx_strand_id
1 'polypeptide(L)'
;EGFRFVHVLRGEKLENVEIVRVPLWNNKKHECGPFDIIGDVHGCGDELEELLEKLGYARGESGVFAHGEGRKAVFVGDLCDRGPRVADVFKIVMAMEKAGTALCVPGNHDEKLKRYLSGKGVKIAHGLQETIDSLETESEEFRGELLKWLDARISHYVLDGGRLVVAHAGLKEAMQGRAAGAVRSFCLFGETTGETDEWGLPERLDWAREYKGKAAVVYGHTPVPRAVWLNNTLNLDTGCVFGGALTALRWPEREVVSVPAKEVYADSVRPIWTTETALSAQQQHDDLLDISDYLGKRLIETQLAGNVTIRAENSAAALEVMSRFAADPKWLRYLPPTMAPVATSKRADALEYPDGAWDYFRSEGISTVICEEKHMGSRAVVAVCRDEEAAREAFGVEGQSGIVLTRTGRRFFDDLETETALLDRLRAAITRADWWDLFESGWFLLDCELMPWSAKAQELLKHQYAPVAAAGRASLGAASAALEMAKNRGLEVEELLVHTQEREQSVEKYARAFAHYCWEVNGVEDLRLAPFHLLASEKATHFDKNHLWHMETLAQLATDKVFVATPFQIVDLNDAVSVQNATNWWEELTSRGGEGMVVKPLDFVARGDRGLVQPALKVRGREYLRIIYGPEYLAAENLERLRSRGLGAKRSLAAREFALGVEGLNRFVAGEALRRTHECVFGVLALESEPVDPRL
;
A
#
# COMPACT_ATOMS: atom_id res chain seq x y z
N GLU A 1 37.95 0.35 -10.37
CA GLU A 1 37.23 1.53 -9.84
C GLU A 1 38.27 2.54 -9.38
N GLY A 2 38.19 3.77 -9.89
CA GLY A 2 39.32 4.70 -9.99
C GLY A 2 39.85 5.22 -8.64
N PHE A 3 41.05 4.82 -8.28
CA PHE A 3 41.86 5.57 -7.33
C PHE A 3 42.18 6.95 -7.95
N ARG A 4 41.47 7.99 -7.50
CA ARG A 4 41.71 9.38 -7.92
C ARG A 4 42.87 10.02 -7.16
N PHE A 5 43.20 9.47 -5.99
CA PHE A 5 44.29 9.92 -5.14
C PHE A 5 45.28 8.80 -4.94
N VAL A 6 46.50 9.00 -5.44
CA VAL A 6 47.63 8.11 -5.21
C VAL A 6 48.60 8.87 -4.31
N HIS A 7 48.63 8.50 -3.03
CA HIS A 7 49.58 9.06 -2.08
C HIS A 7 50.87 8.23 -2.13
N VAL A 8 51.94 8.80 -2.70
CA VAL A 8 53.26 8.17 -2.70
C VAL A 8 54.08 8.75 -1.55
N LEU A 9 54.27 7.96 -0.50
CA LEU A 9 55.05 8.36 0.68
C LEU A 9 56.50 7.88 0.54
N ARG A 10 57.49 8.70 0.96
CA ARG A 10 58.93 8.37 0.96
C ARG A 10 59.63 8.84 2.25
N GLY A 11 60.59 8.06 2.77
CA GLY A 11 61.46 8.41 3.90
C GLY A 11 60.87 8.14 5.31
N GLU A 12 61.47 8.73 6.35
CA GLU A 12 61.09 8.62 7.79
C GLU A 12 59.65 9.04 8.12
N LYS A 13 58.87 9.51 7.13
CA LYS A 13 57.46 9.90 7.27
C LYS A 13 56.47 8.72 7.34
N LEU A 14 56.96 7.49 7.38
CA LEU A 14 56.11 6.28 7.46
C LEU A 14 55.58 6.01 8.86
N GLU A 15 56.25 6.51 9.91
CA GLU A 15 55.92 6.19 11.31
C GLU A 15 54.61 6.83 11.82
N ASN A 16 54.06 7.82 11.10
CA ASN A 16 52.85 8.57 11.48
C ASN A 16 51.73 8.51 10.42
N VAL A 17 51.68 7.45 9.60
CA VAL A 17 50.65 7.30 8.56
C VAL A 17 49.38 6.74 9.15
N GLU A 18 48.26 7.47 8.99
CA GLU A 18 46.93 7.00 9.35
C GLU A 18 46.07 6.79 8.09
N ILE A 19 45.32 5.68 8.06
CA ILE A 19 44.31 5.43 7.03
C ILE A 19 42.95 5.79 7.61
N VAL A 20 42.44 6.96 7.23
CA VAL A 20 41.09 7.41 7.61
C VAL A 20 40.11 7.20 6.47
N ARG A 21 38.89 6.78 6.79
CA ARG A 21 37.80 6.70 5.82
C ARG A 21 37.14 8.07 5.68
N VAL A 22 37.23 8.65 4.49
CA VAL A 22 36.52 9.87 4.14
C VAL A 22 35.26 9.55 3.34
N PRO A 23 34.11 10.18 3.62
CA PRO A 23 32.94 10.08 2.77
C PRO A 23 33.26 10.54 1.34
N LEU A 24 32.66 9.89 0.35
CA LEU A 24 32.69 10.39 -1.03
C LEU A 24 31.99 11.75 -1.10
N TRP A 25 32.42 12.63 -2.01
CA TRP A 25 31.89 14.01 -2.10
C TRP A 25 30.39 14.09 -2.41
N ASN A 26 29.83 13.07 -3.07
CA ASN A 26 28.38 12.94 -3.31
C ASN A 26 27.60 12.47 -2.08
N ASN A 27 28.25 11.97 -1.04
CA ASN A 27 27.60 11.56 0.20
C ASN A 27 27.42 12.77 1.12
N LYS A 28 26.23 13.37 1.05
CA LYS A 28 25.77 14.47 1.90
C LYS A 28 24.60 14.04 2.79
N LYS A 29 24.56 12.77 3.22
CA LYS A 29 23.45 12.24 4.04
C LYS A 29 23.22 12.98 5.37
N HIS A 30 24.24 13.70 5.85
CA HIS A 30 24.17 14.54 7.05
C HIS A 30 23.44 15.87 6.81
N GLU A 31 23.26 16.29 5.55
CA GLU A 31 22.42 17.44 5.21
C GLU A 31 20.97 16.97 5.08
N CYS A 32 20.14 17.28 6.08
CA CYS A 32 18.75 16.80 6.16
C CYS A 32 17.70 17.79 5.64
N GLY A 33 18.12 18.95 5.14
CA GLY A 33 17.22 19.99 4.63
C GLY A 33 16.60 20.82 5.75
N PRO A 34 15.41 21.44 5.52
CA PRO A 34 14.57 21.33 4.32
C PRO A 34 15.24 21.84 3.03
N PHE A 35 14.84 21.30 1.87
CA PHE A 35 15.43 21.63 0.55
C PHE A 35 14.37 22.14 -0.42
N ASP A 36 14.78 23.01 -1.34
CA ASP A 36 14.01 23.39 -2.53
C ASP A 36 14.80 23.01 -3.78
N ILE A 37 14.42 21.92 -4.44
CA ILE A 37 15.12 21.40 -5.60
C ILE A 37 14.58 22.10 -6.84
N ILE A 38 15.43 22.78 -7.61
CA ILE A 38 15.04 23.62 -8.76
C ILE A 38 15.47 22.93 -10.06
N GLY A 39 14.55 22.85 -11.03
CA GLY A 39 14.73 22.26 -12.35
C GLY A 39 15.70 23.01 -13.27
N ASP A 40 15.71 22.62 -14.54
CA ASP A 40 16.62 23.15 -15.57
C ASP A 40 16.29 24.64 -15.86
N VAL A 41 17.25 25.52 -15.59
CA VAL A 41 17.03 26.98 -15.65
C VAL A 41 17.24 27.52 -17.07
N HIS A 42 18.23 26.98 -17.81
CA HIS A 42 18.53 27.38 -19.19
C HIS A 42 18.57 28.90 -19.42
N GLY A 43 19.22 29.66 -18.54
CA GLY A 43 19.34 31.11 -18.68
C GLY A 43 18.06 31.94 -18.42
N CYS A 44 16.96 31.32 -17.99
CA CYS A 44 15.71 31.98 -17.58
C CYS A 44 15.86 32.65 -16.20
N GLY A 45 16.70 33.68 -16.12
CA GLY A 45 17.06 34.36 -14.85
C GLY A 45 15.90 35.11 -14.20
N ASP A 46 14.96 35.60 -15.01
CA ASP A 46 13.75 36.28 -14.54
C ASP A 46 12.82 35.33 -13.78
N GLU A 47 12.56 34.16 -14.36
CA GLU A 47 11.79 33.08 -13.75
C GLU A 47 12.50 32.51 -12.53
N LEU A 48 13.85 32.43 -12.55
CA LEU A 48 14.61 31.99 -11.38
C LEU A 48 14.42 32.93 -10.19
N GLU A 49 14.54 34.25 -10.40
CA GLU A 49 14.33 35.24 -9.33
C GLU A 49 12.88 35.16 -8.81
N GLU A 50 11.88 35.10 -9.69
CA GLU A 50 10.47 34.98 -9.32
C GLU A 50 10.17 33.68 -8.55
N LEU A 51 10.74 32.55 -8.98
CA LEU A 51 10.59 31.26 -8.31
C LEU A 51 11.22 31.28 -6.92
N LEU A 52 12.43 31.85 -6.78
CA LEU A 52 13.10 31.99 -5.50
C LEU A 52 12.27 32.85 -4.54
N GLU A 53 11.72 33.98 -5.00
CA GLU A 53 10.82 34.81 -4.20
C GLU A 53 9.55 34.06 -3.78
N LYS A 54 8.91 33.35 -4.73
CA LYS A 54 7.72 32.53 -4.47
C LYS A 54 7.99 31.39 -3.49
N LEU A 55 9.21 30.83 -3.50
CA LEU A 55 9.65 29.81 -2.57
C LEU A 55 9.96 30.36 -1.18
N GLY A 56 10.10 31.68 -1.02
CA GLY A 56 10.38 32.35 0.27
C GLY A 56 11.83 32.81 0.44
N TYR A 57 12.64 32.82 -0.62
CA TYR A 57 14.00 33.36 -0.58
C TYR A 57 13.95 34.88 -0.75
N ALA A 58 14.66 35.58 0.12
CA ALA A 58 14.85 37.02 0.01
C ALA A 58 16.28 37.33 -0.43
N ARG A 59 16.43 38.33 -1.29
CA ARG A 59 17.74 38.85 -1.70
C ARG A 59 18.25 39.80 -0.62
N GLY A 60 19.28 39.39 0.12
CA GLY A 60 19.89 40.22 1.16
C GLY A 60 20.71 41.40 0.61
N GLU A 61 21.22 42.25 1.50
CA GLU A 61 22.06 43.41 1.13
C GLU A 61 23.34 43.01 0.37
N SER A 62 23.84 41.80 0.59
CA SER A 62 24.98 41.22 -0.14
C SER A 62 24.62 40.74 -1.56
N GLY A 63 23.36 40.87 -1.97
CA GLY A 63 22.85 40.41 -3.26
C GLY A 63 22.58 38.91 -3.34
N VAL A 64 22.76 38.16 -2.24
CA VAL A 64 22.60 36.70 -2.15
C VAL A 64 21.18 36.35 -1.70
N PHE A 65 20.56 35.38 -2.37
CA PHE A 65 19.28 34.81 -1.96
C PHE A 65 19.44 33.83 -0.80
N ALA A 66 18.63 34.00 0.23
CA ALA A 66 18.57 33.12 1.41
C ALA A 66 17.13 32.97 1.89
N HIS A 67 16.80 31.78 2.41
CA HIS A 67 15.47 31.50 2.95
C HIS A 67 15.43 31.81 4.46
N GLY A 68 14.43 32.57 4.91
CA GLY A 68 14.31 33.00 6.31
C GLY A 68 14.18 31.83 7.31
N GLU A 69 13.58 30.72 6.87
CA GLU A 69 13.40 29.51 7.68
C GLU A 69 14.53 28.47 7.52
N GLY A 70 15.62 28.82 6.83
CA GLY A 70 16.79 27.95 6.69
C GLY A 70 16.68 26.85 5.63
N ARG A 71 15.72 26.93 4.70
CA ARG A 71 15.66 26.05 3.52
C ARG A 71 16.88 26.28 2.62
N LYS A 72 17.33 25.23 1.94
CA LYS A 72 18.48 25.26 1.04
C LYS A 72 18.09 24.90 -0.39
N ALA A 73 18.46 25.73 -1.35
CA ALA A 73 18.20 25.46 -2.76
C ALA A 73 19.10 24.34 -3.30
N VAL A 74 18.60 23.49 -4.20
CA VAL A 74 19.40 22.47 -4.88
C VAL A 74 19.11 22.51 -6.37
N PHE A 75 20.07 22.99 -7.17
CA PHE A 75 19.91 23.09 -8.62
C PHE A 75 20.28 21.76 -9.29
N VAL A 76 19.40 21.27 -10.19
CA VAL A 76 19.61 20.00 -10.91
C VAL A 76 20.56 20.13 -12.11
N GLY A 77 21.07 21.33 -12.42
CA GLY A 77 21.99 21.57 -13.54
C GLY A 77 21.30 22.25 -14.72
N ASP A 78 22.00 22.30 -15.85
CA ASP A 78 21.57 22.98 -17.08
C ASP A 78 21.15 24.44 -16.80
N LEU A 79 22.10 25.18 -16.22
CA LEU A 79 21.92 26.59 -15.87
C LEU A 79 22.06 27.50 -17.09
N CYS A 80 22.75 27.03 -18.13
CA CYS A 80 23.08 27.80 -19.33
C CYS A 80 22.32 27.35 -20.58
N ASP A 81 22.60 28.06 -21.67
CA ASP A 81 22.08 27.89 -23.02
C ASP A 81 20.63 28.35 -23.21
N ARG A 82 20.36 28.93 -24.38
CA ARG A 82 19.05 29.41 -24.88
C ARG A 82 18.49 30.68 -24.23
N GLY A 83 18.35 30.74 -22.91
CA GLY A 83 17.70 31.88 -22.23
C GLY A 83 18.54 33.16 -22.25
N PRO A 84 17.92 34.34 -22.02
CA PRO A 84 18.57 35.63 -22.23
C PRO A 84 19.50 36.09 -21.10
N ARG A 85 19.40 35.52 -19.88
CA ARG A 85 20.10 35.99 -18.67
C ARG A 85 21.10 34.96 -18.11
N VAL A 86 21.84 34.27 -18.97
CA VAL A 86 22.77 33.19 -18.59
C VAL A 86 23.82 33.65 -17.56
N ALA A 87 24.48 34.77 -17.78
CA ALA A 87 25.50 35.29 -16.84
C ALA A 87 24.90 35.58 -15.45
N ASP A 88 23.68 36.12 -15.38
CA ASP A 88 23.01 36.42 -14.11
C ASP A 88 22.64 35.15 -13.35
N VAL A 89 22.16 34.11 -14.05
CA VAL A 89 21.87 32.80 -13.44
C VAL A 89 23.13 32.25 -12.76
N PHE A 90 24.27 32.24 -13.44
CA PHE A 90 25.52 31.79 -12.82
C PHE A 90 25.93 32.65 -11.61
N LYS A 91 25.81 33.98 -11.70
CA LYS A 91 26.11 34.88 -10.56
C LYS A 91 25.24 34.57 -9.35
N ILE A 92 23.94 34.34 -9.55
CA ILE A 92 23.00 33.98 -8.48
C ILE A 92 23.40 32.64 -7.84
N VAL A 93 23.52 31.58 -8.65
CA VAL A 93 23.76 30.21 -8.14
C VAL A 93 25.13 30.10 -7.47
N MET A 94 26.18 30.67 -8.07
CA MET A 94 27.53 30.68 -7.49
C MET A 94 27.57 31.44 -6.16
N ALA A 95 26.88 32.57 -6.07
CA ALA A 95 26.83 33.36 -4.84
C ALA A 95 26.07 32.64 -3.71
N MET A 96 24.95 31.99 -4.04
CA MET A 96 24.19 31.18 -3.07
C MET A 96 25.00 29.98 -2.57
N GLU A 97 25.69 29.26 -3.45
CA GLU A 97 26.50 28.11 -3.04
C GLU A 97 27.69 28.54 -2.17
N LYS A 98 28.37 29.64 -2.53
CA LYS A 98 29.46 30.22 -1.73
C LYS A 98 28.99 30.63 -0.33
N ALA A 99 27.75 31.11 -0.21
CA ALA A 99 27.11 31.44 1.06
C ALA A 99 26.56 30.21 1.81
N GLY A 100 26.59 29.02 1.21
CA GLY A 100 26.05 27.79 1.79
C GLY A 100 24.51 27.67 1.72
N THR A 101 23.84 28.56 0.99
CA THR A 101 22.37 28.57 0.81
C THR A 101 21.90 27.78 -0.41
N ALA A 102 22.83 27.27 -1.23
CA ALA A 102 22.52 26.36 -2.33
C ALA A 102 23.53 25.20 -2.47
N LEU A 103 23.09 24.14 -3.15
CA LEU A 103 23.90 23.09 -3.76
C LEU A 103 23.59 23.07 -5.27
N CYS A 104 24.54 22.62 -6.09
CA CYS A 104 24.31 22.46 -7.53
C CYS A 104 25.05 21.23 -8.07
N VAL A 105 24.35 20.43 -8.89
CA VAL A 105 24.92 19.35 -9.70
C VAL A 105 25.08 19.85 -11.15
N PRO A 106 26.01 19.30 -11.95
CA PRO A 106 26.20 19.73 -13.33
C PRO A 106 25.19 19.08 -14.26
N GLY A 107 24.67 19.85 -15.21
CA GLY A 107 23.96 19.32 -16.37
C GLY A 107 24.86 19.10 -17.59
N ASN A 108 24.31 18.52 -18.66
CA ASN A 108 25.08 18.26 -19.88
C ASN A 108 25.42 19.54 -20.65
N HIS A 109 24.58 20.57 -20.57
CA HIS A 109 24.86 21.88 -21.15
C HIS A 109 25.98 22.57 -20.36
N ASP A 110 25.95 22.50 -19.02
CA ASP A 110 27.02 23.03 -18.17
C ASP A 110 28.38 22.36 -18.44
N GLU A 111 28.40 21.03 -18.61
CA GLU A 111 29.62 20.28 -18.94
C GLU A 111 30.13 20.61 -20.35
N LYS A 112 29.24 20.91 -21.30
CA LYS A 112 29.60 21.38 -22.64
C LYS A 112 30.21 22.78 -22.59
N LEU A 113 29.63 23.70 -21.80
CA LEU A 113 30.19 25.03 -21.55
C LEU A 113 31.57 24.95 -20.90
N LYS A 114 31.74 24.09 -19.89
CA LYS A 114 33.05 23.87 -19.24
C LYS A 114 34.12 23.47 -20.26
N ARG A 115 33.78 22.55 -21.18
CA ARG A 115 34.70 22.12 -22.24
C ARG A 115 35.05 23.27 -23.18
N TYR A 116 34.07 24.09 -23.56
CA TYR A 116 34.29 25.29 -24.37
C TYR A 116 35.25 26.28 -23.69
N LEU A 117 34.98 26.66 -22.43
CA LEU A 117 35.83 27.57 -21.65
C LEU A 117 37.25 27.00 -21.40
N SER A 118 37.40 25.68 -21.41
CA SER A 118 38.71 25.00 -21.34
C SER A 118 39.48 25.01 -22.67
N GLY A 119 38.96 25.66 -23.72
CA GLY A 119 39.57 25.70 -25.05
C GLY A 119 39.41 24.40 -25.87
N LYS A 120 38.50 23.50 -25.49
CA LYS A 120 38.24 22.27 -26.27
C LYS A 120 37.24 22.56 -27.39
N GLY A 121 37.48 21.99 -28.56
CA GLY A 121 36.53 22.03 -29.67
C GLY A 121 35.19 21.38 -29.29
N VAL A 122 34.12 22.18 -29.29
CA VAL A 122 32.73 21.71 -29.11
C VAL A 122 31.88 22.24 -30.25
N LYS A 123 30.84 21.49 -30.64
CA LYS A 123 29.86 21.95 -31.62
C LYS A 123 28.98 23.02 -30.99
N ILE A 124 29.02 24.25 -31.52
CA ILE A 124 28.10 25.32 -31.13
C ILE A 124 26.72 24.97 -31.69
N ALA A 125 25.81 24.57 -30.79
CA ALA A 125 24.47 24.06 -31.08
C ALA A 125 23.66 24.01 -29.78
N HIS A 126 22.34 23.88 -29.90
CA HIS A 126 21.40 23.76 -28.77
C HIS A 126 21.44 24.93 -27.78
N GLY A 127 21.63 26.16 -28.27
CA GLY A 127 21.59 27.37 -27.45
C GLY A 127 22.93 27.81 -26.86
N LEU A 128 24.05 27.16 -27.22
CA LEU A 128 25.37 27.53 -26.69
C LEU A 128 25.84 28.91 -27.16
N GLN A 129 25.37 29.41 -28.30
CA GLN A 129 25.81 30.71 -28.82
C GLN A 129 25.38 31.85 -27.90
N GLU A 130 24.15 31.78 -27.40
CA GLU A 130 23.54 32.72 -26.47
C GLU A 130 24.32 32.78 -25.15
N THR A 131 24.80 31.62 -24.67
CA THR A 131 25.71 31.54 -23.53
C THR A 131 27.06 32.21 -23.81
N ILE A 132 27.64 31.97 -24.99
CA ILE A 132 28.92 32.59 -25.38
C ILE A 132 28.77 34.11 -25.40
N ASP A 133 27.76 34.61 -26.11
CA ASP A 133 27.48 36.03 -26.26
C ASP A 133 27.26 36.70 -24.89
N SER A 134 26.51 36.04 -23.99
CA SER A 134 26.31 36.52 -22.62
C SER A 134 27.62 36.61 -21.84
N LEU A 135 28.49 35.59 -21.91
CA LEU A 135 29.76 35.56 -21.18
C LEU A 135 30.84 36.47 -21.78
N GLU A 136 30.79 36.78 -23.07
CA GLU A 136 31.71 37.74 -23.71
C GLU A 136 31.59 39.15 -23.10
N THR A 137 30.43 39.50 -22.56
CA THR A 137 30.21 40.77 -21.86
C THR A 137 30.77 40.82 -20.44
N GLU A 138 31.10 39.65 -19.86
CA GLU A 138 31.63 39.52 -18.50
C GLU A 138 33.15 39.62 -18.45
N SER A 139 33.72 39.86 -17.27
CA SER A 139 35.19 39.96 -17.11
C SER A 139 35.89 38.60 -17.24
N GLU A 140 37.17 38.63 -17.64
CA GLU A 140 38.01 37.43 -17.70
C GLU A 140 38.13 36.74 -16.33
N GLU A 141 38.14 37.52 -15.24
CA GLU A 141 38.15 36.99 -13.89
C GLU A 141 36.90 36.15 -13.60
N PHE A 142 35.71 36.65 -13.97
CA PHE A 142 34.46 35.92 -13.78
C PHE A 142 34.44 34.63 -14.60
N ARG A 143 34.83 34.67 -15.88
CA ARG A 143 34.91 33.47 -16.73
C ARG A 143 35.88 32.43 -16.17
N GLY A 144 37.00 32.88 -15.61
CA GLY A 144 37.98 32.04 -14.93
C GLY A 144 37.44 31.41 -13.63
N GLU A 145 36.67 32.16 -12.84
CA GLU A 145 35.99 31.65 -11.64
C GLU A 145 34.91 30.63 -12.01
N LEU A 146 34.09 30.93 -13.03
CA LEU A 146 33.06 30.05 -13.56
C LEU A 146 33.64 28.71 -14.04
N LEU A 147 34.74 28.73 -14.80
CA LEU A 147 35.40 27.51 -15.24
C LEU A 147 35.86 26.63 -14.07
N LYS A 148 36.48 27.23 -13.05
CA LYS A 148 36.90 26.49 -11.84
C LYS A 148 35.70 25.92 -11.08
N TRP A 149 34.62 26.70 -11.00
CA TRP A 149 33.39 26.31 -10.34
C TRP A 149 32.70 25.13 -11.05
N LEU A 150 32.62 25.17 -12.38
CA LEU A 150 32.10 24.10 -13.23
C LEU A 150 32.94 22.81 -13.13
N ASP A 151 34.27 22.92 -13.05
CA ASP A 151 35.13 21.74 -12.91
C ASP A 151 35.01 21.03 -11.55
N ALA A 152 34.64 21.77 -10.52
CA ALA A 152 34.43 21.24 -9.16
C ALA A 152 33.08 20.50 -8.97
N ARG A 153 32.16 20.55 -9.95
CA ARG A 153 30.80 20.01 -9.81
C ARG A 153 30.77 18.49 -9.58
N ILE A 154 30.02 18.07 -8.55
CA ILE A 154 29.80 16.66 -8.20
C ILE A 154 28.59 16.11 -8.97
N SER A 155 28.68 14.88 -9.49
CA SER A 155 27.67 14.32 -10.41
C SER A 155 26.26 14.16 -9.82
N HIS A 156 26.17 13.94 -8.51
CA HIS A 156 24.90 13.86 -7.78
C HIS A 156 25.13 14.08 -6.29
N TYR A 157 24.07 14.33 -5.54
CA TYR A 157 24.09 14.34 -4.08
C TYR A 157 23.11 13.31 -3.50
N VAL A 158 23.54 12.60 -2.46
CA VAL A 158 22.70 11.76 -1.60
C VAL A 158 22.48 12.50 -0.30
N LEU A 159 21.26 12.94 -0.06
CA LEU A 159 20.83 13.86 1.00
C LEU A 159 19.85 13.18 1.96
N ASP A 160 19.54 13.86 3.07
CA ASP A 160 18.46 13.53 3.99
C ASP A 160 18.49 12.10 4.52
N GLY A 161 19.61 11.71 5.14
CA GLY A 161 19.83 10.35 5.63
C GLY A 161 19.89 9.29 4.52
N GLY A 162 19.88 9.69 3.25
CA GLY A 162 19.78 8.80 2.09
C GLY A 162 18.35 8.67 1.54
N ARG A 163 17.40 9.49 1.97
CA ARG A 163 16.03 9.51 1.45
C ARG A 163 15.88 10.32 0.17
N LEU A 164 16.82 11.21 -0.14
CA LEU A 164 16.78 12.09 -1.31
C LEU A 164 18.05 11.95 -2.14
N VAL A 165 17.90 11.83 -3.45
CA VAL A 165 18.98 11.87 -4.43
C VAL A 165 18.66 12.94 -5.45
N VAL A 166 19.62 13.83 -5.69
CA VAL A 166 19.51 14.85 -6.73
C VAL A 166 20.61 14.64 -7.77
N ALA A 167 20.22 14.51 -9.03
CA ALA A 167 21.08 14.31 -10.19
C ALA A 167 20.44 14.98 -11.41
N HIS A 168 21.22 15.34 -12.44
CA HIS A 168 20.67 16.07 -13.58
C HIS A 168 19.73 15.23 -14.46
N ALA A 169 20.17 14.12 -15.04
CA ALA A 169 19.36 13.25 -15.90
C ALA A 169 18.74 12.05 -15.17
N GLY A 170 18.95 11.96 -13.85
CA GLY A 170 18.50 10.84 -13.02
C GLY A 170 19.61 9.91 -12.54
N LEU A 171 19.23 8.89 -11.75
CA LEU A 171 20.18 7.92 -11.19
C LEU A 171 19.52 6.63 -10.65
N LYS A 172 19.95 5.47 -11.17
CA LYS A 172 19.54 4.15 -10.66
C LYS A 172 20.07 3.89 -9.23
N GLU A 173 19.32 3.13 -8.42
CA GLU A 173 19.67 2.85 -7.02
C GLU A 173 21.08 2.26 -6.85
N ALA A 174 21.46 1.28 -7.69
CA ALA A 174 22.78 0.64 -7.65
C ALA A 174 23.97 1.58 -7.93
N MET A 175 23.70 2.80 -8.41
CA MET A 175 24.70 3.84 -8.68
C MET A 175 24.74 4.94 -7.61
N GLN A 176 23.75 5.01 -6.72
CA GLN A 176 23.66 6.05 -5.70
C GLN A 176 24.83 5.96 -4.71
N GLY A 177 25.48 7.09 -4.47
CA GLY A 177 26.64 7.16 -3.57
C GLY A 177 27.93 6.58 -4.17
N ARG A 178 28.00 6.36 -5.49
CA ARG A 178 29.22 5.90 -6.20
C ARG A 178 29.81 7.01 -7.08
N ALA A 179 31.13 6.99 -7.29
CA ALA A 179 31.87 8.07 -7.97
C ALA A 179 32.56 7.64 -9.28
N ALA A 180 32.11 6.55 -9.91
CA ALA A 180 32.72 6.06 -11.16
C ALA A 180 32.37 6.94 -12.37
N GLY A 181 33.22 6.93 -13.40
CA GLY A 181 32.98 7.69 -14.65
C GLY A 181 31.65 7.33 -15.32
N ALA A 182 31.27 6.05 -15.31
CA ALA A 182 29.97 5.59 -15.81
C ALA A 182 28.78 6.20 -15.03
N VAL A 183 28.94 6.39 -13.72
CA VAL A 183 27.92 7.04 -12.87
C VAL A 183 27.77 8.50 -13.24
N ARG A 184 28.89 9.22 -13.42
CA ARG A 184 28.85 10.62 -13.90
C ARG A 184 28.20 10.71 -15.29
N SER A 185 28.50 9.78 -16.19
CA SER A 185 27.88 9.74 -17.52
C SER A 185 26.37 9.56 -17.44
N PHE A 186 25.89 8.63 -16.60
CA PHE A 186 24.47 8.42 -16.39
C PHE A 186 23.79 9.67 -15.83
N CYS A 187 24.38 10.30 -14.80
CA CYS A 187 23.84 11.53 -14.23
C CYS A 187 23.73 12.69 -15.23
N LEU A 188 24.57 12.73 -16.27
CA LEU A 188 24.57 13.82 -17.26
C LEU A 188 23.68 13.55 -18.47
N PHE A 189 23.54 12.29 -18.90
CA PHE A 189 22.94 11.97 -20.20
C PHE A 189 21.77 10.98 -20.13
N GLY A 190 21.55 10.36 -18.96
CA GLY A 190 20.61 9.25 -18.79
C GLY A 190 21.12 7.96 -19.43
N GLU A 191 20.18 7.03 -19.69
CA GLU A 191 20.45 5.77 -20.37
C GLU A 191 19.96 5.85 -21.82
N THR A 192 20.83 5.52 -22.78
CA THR A 192 20.50 5.56 -24.20
C THR A 192 20.43 4.14 -24.78
N THR A 193 19.58 3.93 -25.79
CA THR A 193 19.53 2.67 -26.56
C THR A 193 20.72 2.53 -27.51
N GLY A 194 21.38 3.65 -27.81
CA GLY A 194 22.42 3.75 -28.83
C GLY A 194 21.89 4.13 -30.21
N GLU A 195 20.57 4.20 -30.36
CA GLU A 195 19.89 4.62 -31.59
C GLU A 195 19.54 6.11 -31.55
N THR A 196 19.18 6.67 -32.71
CA THR A 196 18.66 8.04 -32.84
C THR A 196 17.20 7.98 -33.26
N ASP A 197 16.37 8.82 -32.63
CA ASP A 197 14.96 8.95 -32.95
C ASP A 197 14.71 9.65 -34.30
N GLU A 198 13.44 9.77 -34.68
CA GLU A 198 12.99 10.46 -35.90
C GLU A 198 13.35 11.95 -35.94
N TRP A 199 13.73 12.54 -34.81
CA TRP A 199 14.13 13.94 -34.65
C TRP A 199 15.66 14.11 -34.61
N GLY A 200 16.42 13.04 -34.84
CA GLY A 200 17.89 13.03 -34.87
C GLY A 200 18.54 13.15 -33.48
N LEU A 201 17.79 12.89 -32.40
CA LEU A 201 18.26 12.92 -31.03
C LEU A 201 18.46 11.49 -30.49
N PRO A 202 19.37 11.26 -29.52
CA PRO A 202 19.53 9.94 -28.92
C PRO A 202 18.21 9.43 -28.31
N GLU A 203 17.84 8.21 -28.70
CA GLU A 203 16.74 7.49 -28.07
C GLU A 203 17.18 7.02 -26.68
N ARG A 204 16.30 7.21 -25.69
CA ARG A 204 16.59 7.01 -24.27
C ARG A 204 15.63 6.01 -23.65
N LEU A 205 16.16 5.20 -22.75
CA LEU A 205 15.35 4.32 -21.91
C LEU A 205 14.78 5.11 -20.75
N ASP A 206 13.49 4.91 -20.49
CA ASP A 206 12.79 5.50 -19.35
C ASP A 206 13.12 4.71 -18.07
N TRP A 207 14.31 4.95 -17.54
CA TRP A 207 14.81 4.28 -16.34
C TRP A 207 13.92 4.52 -15.10
N ALA A 208 13.13 5.60 -15.09
CA ALA A 208 12.22 5.93 -13.99
C ALA A 208 11.07 4.91 -13.88
N ARG A 209 10.61 4.35 -15.01
CA ARG A 209 9.63 3.24 -15.03
C ARG A 209 10.12 1.98 -14.31
N GLU A 210 11.43 1.73 -14.35
CA GLU A 210 12.02 0.55 -13.72
C GLU A 210 12.64 0.83 -12.33
N TYR A 211 12.58 2.08 -11.86
CA TYR A 211 13.20 2.44 -10.60
C TYR A 211 12.44 1.81 -9.43
N LYS A 212 13.15 1.01 -8.63
CA LYS A 212 12.59 0.27 -7.47
C LYS A 212 13.26 0.67 -6.15
N GLY A 213 14.03 1.77 -6.15
CA GLY A 213 14.87 2.17 -5.02
C GLY A 213 14.15 2.96 -3.93
N LYS A 214 14.72 2.95 -2.72
CA LYS A 214 14.09 3.59 -1.54
C LYS A 214 14.16 5.13 -1.56
N ALA A 215 15.23 5.70 -2.09
CA ALA A 215 15.41 7.15 -2.12
C ALA A 215 14.51 7.80 -3.18
N ALA A 216 13.97 8.98 -2.89
CA ALA A 216 13.37 9.83 -3.90
C ALA A 216 14.47 10.34 -4.84
N VAL A 217 14.28 10.23 -6.16
CA VAL A 217 15.24 10.74 -7.15
C VAL A 217 14.64 11.94 -7.88
N VAL A 218 15.23 13.11 -7.69
CA VAL A 218 14.76 14.37 -8.31
C VAL A 218 15.77 14.81 -9.35
N TYR A 219 15.28 15.12 -10.55
CA TYR A 219 16.11 15.33 -11.74
C TYR A 219 15.43 16.27 -12.76
N GLY A 220 16.12 16.58 -13.86
CA GLY A 220 15.67 17.40 -14.99
C GLY A 220 16.00 16.73 -16.34
N HIS A 221 16.68 17.43 -17.24
CA HIS A 221 17.27 16.98 -18.51
C HIS A 221 16.33 16.75 -19.70
N THR A 222 15.12 16.24 -19.47
CA THR A 222 14.16 15.93 -20.55
C THR A 222 12.86 16.67 -20.30
N PRO A 223 12.50 17.65 -21.14
CA PRO A 223 11.31 18.46 -20.92
C PRO A 223 10.04 17.61 -20.88
N VAL A 224 9.24 17.79 -19.82
CA VAL A 224 7.91 17.18 -19.64
C VAL A 224 6.85 18.27 -19.47
N PRO A 225 5.59 18.03 -19.84
CA PRO A 225 4.55 19.06 -19.73
C PRO A 225 4.23 19.46 -18.28
N ARG A 226 4.41 18.53 -17.33
CA ARG A 226 4.21 18.75 -15.90
C ARG A 226 5.10 17.82 -15.08
N ALA A 227 5.56 18.28 -13.92
CA ALA A 227 6.27 17.45 -12.96
C ALA A 227 5.30 16.49 -12.27
N VAL A 228 5.48 15.17 -12.49
CA VAL A 228 4.63 14.11 -11.93
C VAL A 228 5.51 13.03 -11.33
N TRP A 229 5.15 12.55 -10.14
CA TRP A 229 5.85 11.44 -9.50
C TRP A 229 5.64 10.13 -10.27
N LEU A 230 6.73 9.42 -10.54
CA LEU A 230 6.73 8.08 -11.12
C LEU A 230 7.75 7.22 -10.37
N ASN A 231 7.30 6.15 -9.73
CA ASN A 231 8.07 5.22 -8.92
C ASN A 231 9.03 5.93 -7.94
N ASN A 232 8.57 6.95 -7.22
CA ASN A 232 9.41 7.75 -6.32
C ASN A 232 10.53 8.54 -7.02
N THR A 233 10.37 8.85 -8.31
CA THR A 233 11.22 9.76 -9.06
C THR A 233 10.41 10.96 -9.56
N LEU A 234 11.05 12.12 -9.72
CA LEU A 234 10.40 13.35 -10.17
C LEU A 234 11.30 14.13 -11.13
N ASN A 235 10.80 14.35 -12.35
CA ASN A 235 11.41 15.24 -13.33
C ASN A 235 10.87 16.67 -13.16
N LEU A 236 11.77 17.63 -12.98
CA LEU A 236 11.49 19.06 -12.80
C LEU A 236 11.76 19.90 -14.05
N ASP A 237 12.31 19.31 -15.12
CA ASP A 237 12.42 20.01 -16.39
C ASP A 237 11.03 20.09 -17.04
N THR A 238 10.33 21.17 -16.74
CA THR A 238 9.02 21.50 -17.34
C THR A 238 9.15 22.47 -18.52
N GLY A 239 10.33 22.50 -19.16
CA GLY A 239 10.54 23.23 -20.40
C GLY A 239 10.37 24.75 -20.28
N CYS A 240 10.83 25.38 -19.19
CA CYS A 240 10.75 26.83 -18.98
C CYS A 240 11.18 27.62 -20.22
N VAL A 241 12.35 27.29 -20.77
CA VAL A 241 12.91 27.98 -21.93
C VAL A 241 12.10 27.80 -23.23
N PHE A 242 11.21 26.80 -23.27
CA PHE A 242 10.32 26.49 -24.40
C PHE A 242 8.90 27.03 -24.19
N GLY A 243 8.68 27.90 -23.18
CA GLY A 243 7.37 28.47 -22.85
C GLY A 243 6.55 27.69 -21.81
N GLY A 244 7.16 26.73 -21.13
CA GLY A 244 6.54 25.99 -20.04
C GLY A 244 6.58 26.75 -18.71
N ALA A 245 7.20 26.12 -17.71
CA ALA A 245 7.40 26.73 -16.39
C ALA A 245 8.78 26.39 -15.84
N LEU A 246 9.33 27.24 -14.96
CA LEU A 246 10.41 26.86 -14.07
C LEU A 246 9.82 26.25 -12.81
N THR A 247 10.20 25.01 -12.51
CA THR A 247 9.56 24.20 -11.48
C THR A 247 10.55 23.79 -10.39
N ALA A 248 10.09 23.80 -9.15
CA ALA A 248 10.80 23.32 -7.98
C ALA A 248 9.99 22.32 -7.15
N LEU A 249 10.70 21.49 -6.39
CA LEU A 249 10.15 20.60 -5.38
C LEU A 249 10.56 21.08 -3.97
N ARG A 250 9.58 21.29 -3.10
CA ARG A 250 9.81 21.44 -1.66
C ARG A 250 9.96 20.07 -1.00
N TRP A 251 11.09 19.83 -0.34
CA TRP A 251 11.39 18.60 0.39
C TRP A 251 11.57 18.87 1.88
N PRO A 252 10.94 18.09 2.78
CA PRO A 252 10.29 16.78 2.56
C PRO A 252 8.79 16.84 2.22
N GLU A 253 8.22 18.02 2.02
CA GLU A 253 6.77 18.22 1.83
C GLU A 253 6.24 17.56 0.54
N ARG A 254 7.13 17.32 -0.44
CA ARG A 254 6.82 16.83 -1.80
C ARG A 254 5.87 17.75 -2.58
N GLU A 255 5.80 19.03 -2.21
CA GLU A 255 5.01 20.06 -2.87
C GLU A 255 5.75 20.58 -4.11
N VAL A 256 5.07 20.60 -5.26
CA VAL A 256 5.61 21.18 -6.50
C VAL A 256 5.19 22.64 -6.59
N VAL A 257 6.17 23.53 -6.77
CA VAL A 257 5.97 24.98 -6.93
C VAL A 257 6.55 25.38 -8.28
N SER A 258 5.79 26.11 -9.10
CA SER A 258 6.26 26.56 -10.41
C SER A 258 5.91 28.01 -10.70
N VAL A 259 6.68 28.64 -11.59
CA VAL A 259 6.39 29.94 -12.20
C VAL A 259 6.35 29.77 -13.72
N PRO A 260 5.32 30.30 -14.40
CA PRO A 260 5.23 30.18 -15.86
C PRO A 260 6.38 30.94 -16.53
N ALA A 261 6.85 30.44 -17.65
CA ALA A 261 7.79 31.17 -18.49
C ALA A 261 7.14 32.46 -18.98
N LYS A 262 7.90 33.57 -18.98
CA LYS A 262 7.39 34.86 -19.45
C LYS A 262 7.19 34.87 -20.96
N GLU A 263 8.06 34.16 -21.68
CA GLU A 263 8.07 34.08 -23.14
C GLU A 263 8.59 32.70 -23.60
N VAL A 264 8.44 32.40 -24.90
CA VAL A 264 9.09 31.25 -25.54
C VAL A 264 10.48 31.71 -26.02
N TYR A 265 11.54 31.34 -25.29
CA TYR A 265 12.91 31.77 -25.60
C TYR A 265 13.60 30.93 -26.67
N ALA A 266 13.17 29.67 -26.84
CA ALA A 266 13.66 28.78 -27.88
C ALA A 266 12.57 27.83 -28.39
N ASP A 267 12.71 27.37 -29.63
CA ASP A 267 11.87 26.31 -30.18
C ASP A 267 12.32 24.92 -29.68
N SER A 268 11.37 24.09 -29.28
CA SER A 268 11.66 22.69 -28.97
C SER A 268 11.74 21.84 -30.24
N VAL A 269 12.76 21.00 -30.30
CA VAL A 269 12.93 20.01 -31.39
C VAL A 269 11.88 18.90 -31.29
N ARG A 270 11.43 18.56 -30.08
CA ARG A 270 10.38 17.56 -29.83
C ARG A 270 9.09 18.24 -29.36
N PRO A 271 7.90 17.77 -29.77
CA PRO A 271 6.65 18.24 -29.17
C PRO A 271 6.61 17.93 -27.67
N ILE A 272 6.44 18.94 -26.82
CA ILE A 272 6.37 18.78 -25.35
C ILE A 272 4.91 18.65 -24.87
N TRP A 273 3.98 19.32 -25.57
CA TRP A 273 2.62 19.59 -25.10
C TRP A 273 1.56 18.56 -25.54
N THR A 274 1.95 17.33 -25.86
CA THR A 274 1.10 16.40 -26.66
C THR A 274 0.28 15.38 -25.88
N THR A 275 0.23 15.43 -24.55
CA THR A 275 -0.43 14.38 -23.75
C THR A 275 -1.38 14.92 -22.69
N GLU A 276 -2.65 15.14 -23.08
CA GLU A 276 -3.76 15.26 -22.13
C GLU A 276 -4.27 13.86 -21.80
N THR A 277 -3.77 13.30 -20.71
CA THR A 277 -4.31 12.09 -20.09
C THR A 277 -4.79 12.46 -18.69
N ALA A 278 -6.00 12.02 -18.32
CA ALA A 278 -6.56 12.32 -17.01
C ALA A 278 -5.83 11.56 -15.88
N LEU A 279 -5.26 10.39 -16.18
CA LEU A 279 -4.46 9.59 -15.26
C LEU A 279 -3.06 10.18 -15.05
N SER A 280 -2.54 10.06 -13.85
CA SER A 280 -1.13 10.34 -13.56
C SER A 280 -0.18 9.34 -14.25
N ALA A 281 1.08 9.72 -14.41
CA ALA A 281 2.10 8.84 -15.00
C ALA A 281 2.22 7.50 -14.23
N GLN A 282 2.12 7.53 -12.89
CA GLN A 282 2.10 6.33 -12.07
C GLN A 282 0.87 5.45 -12.37
N GLN A 283 -0.33 6.03 -12.44
CA GLN A 283 -1.56 5.28 -12.67
C GLN A 283 -1.61 4.61 -14.06
N GLN A 284 -0.98 5.22 -15.06
CA GLN A 284 -0.80 4.61 -16.39
C GLN A 284 0.21 3.46 -16.34
N HIS A 285 1.29 3.63 -15.58
CA HIS A 285 2.28 2.58 -15.38
C HIS A 285 1.69 1.39 -14.61
N ASP A 286 0.75 1.66 -13.70
CA ASP A 286 0.10 0.67 -12.83
C ASP A 286 -0.92 -0.24 -13.57
N ASP A 287 -1.17 -0.02 -14.87
CA ASP A 287 -2.03 -0.89 -15.69
C ASP A 287 -1.45 -2.29 -15.93
N LEU A 288 -0.13 -2.45 -15.85
CA LEU A 288 0.54 -3.72 -16.12
C LEU A 288 1.38 -4.16 -14.91
N LEU A 289 1.08 -5.37 -14.42
CA LEU A 289 1.88 -6.01 -13.39
C LEU A 289 3.11 -6.67 -14.01
N ASP A 290 4.29 -6.34 -13.50
CA ASP A 290 5.53 -7.02 -13.87
C ASP A 290 5.65 -8.36 -13.12
N ILE A 291 5.63 -9.45 -13.87
CA ILE A 291 5.76 -10.82 -13.32
C ILE A 291 7.04 -10.98 -12.48
N SER A 292 8.10 -10.23 -12.80
CA SER A 292 9.37 -10.25 -12.09
C SER A 292 9.27 -9.74 -10.65
N ASP A 293 8.16 -9.09 -10.28
CA ASP A 293 7.85 -8.67 -8.89
C ASP A 293 7.21 -9.77 -8.05
N TYR A 294 6.65 -10.81 -8.70
CA TYR A 294 5.88 -11.86 -8.02
C TYR A 294 6.54 -13.24 -8.08
N LEU A 295 7.56 -13.44 -8.92
CA LEU A 295 8.28 -14.72 -9.01
C LEU A 295 9.28 -14.94 -7.86
N GLY A 296 9.48 -16.19 -7.46
CA GLY A 296 10.51 -16.56 -6.49
C GLY A 296 10.17 -16.26 -5.03
N LYS A 297 11.17 -16.43 -4.16
CA LYS A 297 11.04 -16.16 -2.72
C LYS A 297 11.04 -14.65 -2.46
N ARG A 298 10.09 -14.17 -1.65
CA ARG A 298 9.97 -12.76 -1.26
C ARG A 298 10.13 -12.56 0.24
N LEU A 299 10.69 -11.41 0.61
CA LEU A 299 10.77 -10.90 1.96
C LEU A 299 10.07 -9.54 1.94
N ILE A 300 8.90 -9.48 2.55
CA ILE A 300 8.10 -8.25 2.64
C ILE A 300 8.31 -7.68 4.03
N GLU A 301 8.89 -6.49 4.10
CA GLU A 301 9.11 -5.76 5.35
C GLU A 301 7.79 -5.09 5.78
N THR A 302 7.36 -5.34 7.02
CA THR A 302 6.14 -4.79 7.62
C THR A 302 6.47 -4.13 8.95
N GLN A 303 5.77 -3.05 9.28
CA GLN A 303 5.96 -2.39 10.58
C GLN A 303 5.54 -3.28 11.76
N LEU A 304 4.52 -4.13 11.59
CA LEU A 304 3.96 -4.93 12.68
C LEU A 304 4.76 -6.20 12.99
N ALA A 305 5.22 -6.92 11.97
CA ALA A 305 5.85 -8.23 12.10
C ALA A 305 7.31 -8.30 11.61
N GLY A 306 7.89 -7.17 11.18
CA GLY A 306 9.19 -7.17 10.52
C GLY A 306 9.09 -7.88 9.18
N ASN A 307 10.00 -8.82 8.90
CA ASN A 307 10.03 -9.52 7.61
C ASN A 307 9.07 -10.71 7.54
N VAL A 308 8.08 -10.62 6.66
CA VAL A 308 7.21 -11.74 6.27
C VAL A 308 7.80 -12.44 5.05
N THR A 309 8.09 -13.73 5.18
CA THR A 309 8.63 -14.53 4.07
C THR A 309 7.49 -15.17 3.27
N ILE A 310 7.49 -14.96 1.96
CA ILE A 310 6.62 -15.68 1.02
C ILE A 310 7.49 -16.66 0.21
N ARG A 311 7.10 -17.93 0.20
CA ARG A 311 7.83 -18.97 -0.54
C ARG A 311 7.42 -18.96 -2.01
N ALA A 312 8.31 -19.43 -2.89
CA ALA A 312 8.13 -19.34 -4.34
C ALA A 312 6.89 -20.10 -4.82
N GLU A 313 6.60 -21.25 -4.22
CA GLU A 313 5.43 -22.09 -4.50
C GLU A 313 4.11 -21.37 -4.18
N ASN A 314 4.07 -20.64 -3.07
CA ASN A 314 2.90 -19.87 -2.66
C ASN A 314 2.69 -18.64 -3.55
N SER A 315 3.77 -17.95 -3.93
CA SER A 315 3.70 -16.83 -4.88
C SER A 315 3.14 -17.27 -6.23
N ALA A 316 3.54 -18.44 -6.72
CA ALA A 316 3.03 -18.98 -8.00
C ALA A 316 1.52 -19.29 -7.95
N ALA A 317 1.04 -19.86 -6.84
CA ALA A 317 -0.39 -20.11 -6.65
C ALA A 317 -1.20 -18.81 -6.58
N ALA A 318 -0.71 -17.79 -5.86
CA ALA A 318 -1.34 -16.48 -5.81
C ALA A 318 -1.40 -15.79 -7.18
N LEU A 319 -0.34 -15.90 -7.97
CA LEU A 319 -0.27 -15.33 -9.32
C LEU A 319 -1.31 -15.97 -10.26
N GLU A 320 -1.56 -17.27 -10.16
CA GLU A 320 -2.61 -17.95 -10.95
C GLU A 320 -4.00 -17.40 -10.63
N VAL A 321 -4.32 -17.30 -9.34
CA VAL A 321 -5.63 -16.82 -8.88
C VAL A 321 -5.85 -15.36 -9.31
N MET A 322 -4.82 -14.54 -9.17
CA MET A 322 -4.90 -13.11 -9.48
C MET A 322 -5.01 -12.85 -10.98
N SER A 323 -4.12 -13.45 -11.78
CA SER A 323 -4.03 -13.18 -13.22
C SER A 323 -5.25 -13.62 -14.02
N ARG A 324 -6.03 -14.58 -13.50
CA ARG A 324 -7.18 -15.16 -14.21
C ARG A 324 -8.54 -14.69 -13.71
N PHE A 325 -8.66 -14.41 -12.42
CA PHE A 325 -9.97 -14.30 -11.77
C PHE A 325 -10.15 -13.07 -10.91
N ALA A 326 -9.10 -12.28 -10.67
CA ALA A 326 -9.24 -11.08 -9.87
C ALA A 326 -9.94 -9.96 -10.62
N ALA A 327 -10.50 -9.03 -9.85
CA ALA A 327 -10.94 -7.76 -10.38
C ALA A 327 -9.75 -6.94 -10.90
N ASP A 328 -10.04 -5.78 -11.50
CA ASP A 328 -9.00 -4.80 -11.85
C ASP A 328 -8.01 -4.63 -10.66
N PRO A 329 -6.72 -4.94 -10.86
CA PRO A 329 -5.71 -4.88 -9.81
C PRO A 329 -5.62 -3.51 -9.12
N LYS A 330 -6.02 -2.43 -9.80
CA LYS A 330 -6.04 -1.07 -9.24
C LYS A 330 -7.01 -0.91 -8.06
N TRP A 331 -8.04 -1.74 -7.96
CA TRP A 331 -8.93 -1.79 -6.79
C TRP A 331 -8.34 -2.61 -5.63
N LEU A 332 -7.38 -3.50 -5.89
CA LEU A 332 -6.86 -4.45 -4.92
C LEU A 332 -5.83 -3.81 -4.00
N ARG A 333 -6.30 -3.00 -3.05
CA ARG A 333 -5.47 -2.31 -2.04
C ARG A 333 -5.33 -3.07 -0.73
N TYR A 334 -6.18 -4.07 -0.50
CA TYR A 334 -6.23 -4.84 0.75
C TYR A 334 -6.85 -6.23 0.51
N LEU A 335 -6.36 -7.22 1.25
CA LEU A 335 -7.06 -8.49 1.45
C LEU A 335 -7.14 -8.80 2.94
N PRO A 336 -8.30 -9.27 3.43
CA PRO A 336 -8.51 -9.53 4.84
C PRO A 336 -7.76 -10.79 5.28
N PRO A 337 -7.22 -10.80 6.51
CA PRO A 337 -6.53 -11.97 7.03
C PRO A 337 -7.48 -13.13 7.33
N THR A 338 -6.91 -14.32 7.40
CA THR A 338 -7.52 -15.48 8.05
C THR A 338 -7.69 -15.23 9.54
N MET A 339 -8.60 -15.98 10.16
CA MET A 339 -8.89 -15.85 11.59
C MET A 339 -8.72 -17.20 12.28
N ALA A 340 -8.07 -17.21 13.45
CA ALA A 340 -7.89 -18.40 14.26
C ALA A 340 -9.06 -18.58 15.25
N PRO A 341 -9.42 -19.83 15.60
CA PRO A 341 -10.35 -20.09 16.68
C PRO A 341 -9.65 -20.08 18.03
N VAL A 342 -10.47 -20.02 19.09
CA VAL A 342 -10.01 -20.27 20.46
C VAL A 342 -9.47 -21.69 20.65
N ALA A 343 -8.71 -21.87 21.74
CA ALA A 343 -8.33 -23.18 22.24
C ALA A 343 -9.58 -24.07 22.43
N THR A 344 -9.41 -25.37 22.28
CA THR A 344 -10.51 -26.31 22.49
C THR A 344 -10.99 -26.25 23.94
N SER A 345 -12.30 -26.25 24.12
CA SER A 345 -12.93 -26.15 25.43
C SER A 345 -12.71 -27.42 26.26
N LYS A 346 -12.56 -27.24 27.57
CA LYS A 346 -12.52 -28.35 28.55
C LYS A 346 -13.92 -28.88 28.86
N ARG A 347 -14.98 -28.13 28.53
CA ARG A 347 -16.38 -28.48 28.82
C ARG A 347 -16.83 -29.72 28.05
N ALA A 348 -17.53 -30.63 28.71
CA ALA A 348 -17.94 -31.91 28.13
C ALA A 348 -18.87 -31.80 26.91
N ASP A 349 -19.54 -30.65 26.73
CA ASP A 349 -20.57 -30.43 25.73
C ASP A 349 -20.21 -29.39 24.65
N ALA A 350 -18.96 -28.93 24.62
CA ALA A 350 -18.52 -27.88 23.70
C ALA A 350 -17.10 -28.11 23.18
N LEU A 351 -16.88 -27.78 21.90
CA LEU A 351 -15.54 -27.74 21.30
C LEU A 351 -14.91 -26.35 21.42
N GLU A 352 -15.72 -25.30 21.31
CA GLU A 352 -15.34 -23.90 21.48
C GLU A 352 -16.27 -23.26 22.53
N TYR A 353 -15.72 -22.41 23.38
CA TYR A 353 -16.48 -21.71 24.43
C TYR A 353 -15.76 -20.40 24.79
N PRO A 354 -16.47 -19.36 25.28
CA PRO A 354 -15.88 -18.05 25.56
C PRO A 354 -14.62 -18.06 26.43
N ASP A 355 -14.52 -18.97 27.40
CA ASP A 355 -13.35 -19.14 28.28
C ASP A 355 -12.01 -19.19 27.53
N GLY A 356 -11.99 -19.86 26.37
CA GLY A 356 -10.77 -19.97 25.56
C GLY A 356 -10.29 -18.63 24.99
N ALA A 357 -11.18 -17.66 24.80
CA ALA A 357 -10.82 -16.30 24.39
C ALA A 357 -10.32 -15.50 25.59
N TRP A 358 -11.03 -15.57 26.72
CA TRP A 358 -10.66 -14.87 27.96
C TRP A 358 -9.27 -15.28 28.43
N ASP A 359 -9.00 -16.58 28.46
CA ASP A 359 -7.70 -17.13 28.86
C ASP A 359 -6.58 -16.68 27.91
N TYR A 360 -6.85 -16.66 26.60
CA TYR A 360 -5.88 -16.19 25.61
C TYR A 360 -5.50 -14.72 25.85
N PHE A 361 -6.49 -13.82 25.88
CA PHE A 361 -6.22 -12.39 25.98
C PHE A 361 -5.59 -12.01 27.34
N ARG A 362 -6.04 -12.63 28.44
CA ARG A 362 -5.35 -12.47 29.74
C ARG A 362 -3.90 -12.92 29.68
N SER A 363 -3.60 -14.03 29.00
CA SER A 363 -2.24 -14.55 28.86
C SER A 363 -1.32 -13.69 27.97
N GLU A 364 -1.89 -12.75 27.22
CA GLU A 364 -1.17 -11.75 26.42
C GLU A 364 -1.14 -10.37 27.11
N GLY A 365 -1.65 -10.26 28.34
CA GLY A 365 -1.66 -9.00 29.10
C GLY A 365 -2.78 -8.03 28.70
N ILE A 366 -3.78 -8.48 27.95
CA ILE A 366 -4.93 -7.64 27.55
C ILE A 366 -6.02 -7.72 28.62
N SER A 367 -6.42 -6.56 29.15
CA SER A 367 -7.48 -6.44 30.16
C SER A 367 -8.86 -6.21 29.58
N THR A 368 -8.95 -5.56 28.41
CA THR A 368 -10.24 -5.16 27.82
C THR A 368 -10.34 -5.65 26.39
N VAL A 369 -11.46 -6.30 26.09
CA VAL A 369 -11.77 -6.85 24.77
C VAL A 369 -13.15 -6.41 24.33
N ILE A 370 -13.41 -6.48 23.04
CA ILE A 370 -14.74 -6.32 22.46
C ILE A 370 -15.19 -7.65 21.84
N CYS A 371 -16.43 -8.02 22.08
CA CYS A 371 -17.09 -9.15 21.45
C CYS A 371 -18.07 -8.62 20.42
N GLU A 372 -17.90 -9.01 19.17
CA GLU A 372 -18.80 -8.65 18.07
C GLU A 372 -19.54 -9.89 17.59
N GLU A 373 -20.80 -9.75 17.20
CA GLU A 373 -21.54 -10.85 16.56
C GLU A 373 -20.78 -11.32 15.33
N LYS A 374 -20.54 -12.63 15.25
CA LYS A 374 -19.99 -13.23 14.05
C LYS A 374 -21.12 -13.47 13.06
N HIS A 375 -21.32 -12.50 12.18
CA HIS A 375 -22.26 -12.63 11.07
C HIS A 375 -21.89 -13.81 10.17
N MET A 376 -22.88 -14.60 9.78
CA MET A 376 -22.70 -15.76 8.91
C MET A 376 -23.01 -15.40 7.46
N GLY A 377 -21.97 -15.01 6.72
CA GLY A 377 -22.09 -14.59 5.32
C GLY A 377 -20.83 -14.89 4.54
N SER A 378 -20.39 -13.92 3.76
CA SER A 378 -19.10 -13.94 3.08
C SER A 378 -18.40 -12.61 3.27
N ARG A 379 -17.15 -12.67 3.72
CA ARG A 379 -16.27 -11.51 3.87
C ARG A 379 -16.19 -10.72 2.56
N ALA A 380 -16.48 -9.44 2.63
CA ALA A 380 -16.48 -8.50 1.51
C ALA A 380 -15.68 -7.25 1.85
N VAL A 381 -14.70 -6.91 1.01
CA VAL A 381 -13.99 -5.63 1.06
C VAL A 381 -14.70 -4.68 0.10
N VAL A 382 -15.21 -3.55 0.60
CA VAL A 382 -15.99 -2.61 -0.19
C VAL A 382 -15.19 -1.32 -0.36
N ALA A 383 -14.83 -1.00 -1.61
CA ALA A 383 -14.33 0.32 -1.95
C ALA A 383 -15.49 1.15 -2.51
N VAL A 384 -15.74 2.32 -1.93
CA VAL A 384 -16.79 3.23 -2.37
C VAL A 384 -16.21 4.62 -2.55
N CYS A 385 -16.38 5.17 -3.74
CA CYS A 385 -15.98 6.55 -4.07
C CYS A 385 -17.23 7.42 -4.18
N ARG A 386 -17.06 8.72 -3.96
CA ARG A 386 -18.11 9.74 -4.11
C ARG A 386 -18.66 9.76 -5.54
N ASP A 387 -17.77 9.62 -6.50
CA ASP A 387 -18.03 9.65 -7.94
C ASP A 387 -16.87 8.97 -8.70
N GLU A 388 -16.94 8.98 -10.04
CA GLU A 388 -15.89 8.42 -10.90
C GLU A 388 -14.59 9.24 -10.88
N GLU A 389 -14.66 10.54 -10.60
CA GLU A 389 -13.49 11.40 -10.49
C GLU A 389 -12.66 11.03 -9.26
N ALA A 390 -13.30 10.85 -8.10
CA ALA A 390 -12.66 10.36 -6.89
C ALA A 390 -12.05 8.96 -7.08
N ALA A 391 -12.71 8.07 -7.83
CA ALA A 391 -12.18 6.75 -8.15
C ALA A 391 -10.92 6.84 -9.05
N ARG A 392 -10.95 7.73 -10.04
CA ARG A 392 -9.82 7.98 -10.93
C ARG A 392 -8.64 8.58 -10.17
N GLU A 393 -8.87 9.55 -9.30
CA GLU A 393 -7.81 10.19 -8.51
C GLU A 393 -7.17 9.23 -7.51
N ALA A 394 -7.97 8.52 -6.73
CA ALA A 394 -7.47 7.66 -5.65
C ALA A 394 -6.95 6.31 -6.14
N PHE A 395 -7.62 5.68 -7.11
CA PHE A 395 -7.32 4.31 -7.54
C PHE A 395 -6.76 4.22 -8.96
N GLY A 396 -6.93 5.24 -9.80
CA GLY A 396 -6.54 5.20 -11.21
C GLY A 396 -7.48 4.38 -12.09
N VAL A 397 -8.74 4.20 -11.65
CA VAL A 397 -9.78 3.44 -12.35
C VAL A 397 -10.74 4.40 -13.04
N GLU A 398 -11.16 4.07 -14.26
CA GLU A 398 -12.13 4.85 -15.04
C GLU A 398 -13.45 4.08 -15.24
N GLY A 399 -14.57 4.80 -15.37
CA GLY A 399 -15.91 4.24 -15.65
C GLY A 399 -16.56 3.47 -14.49
N GLN A 400 -16.01 3.58 -13.27
CA GLN A 400 -16.53 2.97 -12.06
C GLN A 400 -16.29 3.90 -10.87
N SER A 401 -17.16 3.80 -9.86
CA SER A 401 -17.09 4.64 -8.64
C SER A 401 -17.10 3.80 -7.35
N GLY A 402 -16.79 2.52 -7.47
CA GLY A 402 -16.66 1.57 -6.36
C GLY A 402 -16.64 0.12 -6.82
N ILE A 403 -16.37 -0.79 -5.90
CA ILE A 403 -16.35 -2.25 -6.13
C ILE A 403 -16.57 -3.03 -4.82
N VAL A 404 -17.13 -4.24 -4.92
CA VAL A 404 -17.22 -5.20 -3.82
C VAL A 404 -16.34 -6.40 -4.13
N LEU A 405 -15.34 -6.64 -3.27
CA LEU A 405 -14.32 -7.66 -3.46
C LEU A 405 -14.47 -8.80 -2.43
N THR A 406 -14.19 -10.03 -2.85
CA THR A 406 -14.08 -11.17 -1.93
C THR A 406 -12.73 -11.18 -1.20
N ARG A 407 -12.58 -12.05 -0.18
CA ARG A 407 -11.29 -12.30 0.50
C ARG A 407 -10.14 -12.76 -0.40
N THR A 408 -10.42 -13.13 -1.66
CA THR A 408 -9.39 -13.55 -2.64
C THR A 408 -9.22 -12.53 -3.77
N GLY A 409 -9.76 -11.31 -3.63
CA GLY A 409 -9.60 -10.24 -4.63
C GLY A 409 -10.45 -10.39 -5.89
N ARG A 410 -11.47 -11.25 -5.86
CA ARG A 410 -12.43 -11.38 -6.98
C ARG A 410 -13.57 -10.41 -6.80
N ARG A 411 -14.19 -9.96 -7.88
CA ARG A 411 -15.47 -9.24 -7.78
C ARG A 411 -16.51 -10.15 -7.11
N PHE A 412 -17.28 -9.60 -6.18
CA PHE A 412 -18.21 -10.39 -5.37
C PHE A 412 -19.40 -10.84 -6.20
N PHE A 413 -19.97 -9.91 -6.97
CA PHE A 413 -21.12 -10.14 -7.84
C PHE A 413 -20.67 -10.35 -9.29
N ASP A 414 -21.29 -11.32 -9.96
CA ASP A 414 -21.16 -11.48 -11.42
C ASP A 414 -22.09 -10.50 -12.16
N ASP A 415 -23.17 -10.07 -11.51
CA ASP A 415 -24.11 -9.04 -11.97
C ASP A 415 -23.70 -7.64 -11.48
N LEU A 416 -23.39 -6.76 -12.43
CA LEU A 416 -22.95 -5.39 -12.16
C LEU A 416 -24.09 -4.49 -11.70
N GLU A 417 -25.35 -4.79 -12.06
CA GLU A 417 -26.50 -3.99 -11.64
C GLU A 417 -26.71 -4.09 -10.14
N THR A 418 -26.68 -5.30 -9.58
CA THR A 418 -26.78 -5.54 -8.13
C THR A 418 -25.62 -4.89 -7.36
N GLU A 419 -24.39 -4.99 -7.86
CA GLU A 419 -23.22 -4.37 -7.23
C GLU A 419 -23.36 -2.85 -7.20
N THR A 420 -23.71 -2.24 -8.33
CA THR A 420 -23.91 -0.79 -8.45
C THR A 420 -25.03 -0.31 -7.53
N ALA A 421 -26.16 -1.03 -7.48
CA ALA A 421 -27.28 -0.70 -6.61
C ALA A 421 -26.90 -0.75 -5.11
N LEU A 422 -26.04 -1.70 -4.70
CA LEU A 422 -25.53 -1.77 -3.33
C LEU A 422 -24.59 -0.59 -3.02
N LEU A 423 -23.69 -0.27 -3.94
CA LEU A 423 -22.74 0.84 -3.80
C LEU A 423 -23.45 2.19 -3.75
N ASP A 424 -24.50 2.41 -4.56
CA ASP A 424 -25.29 3.63 -4.56
C ASP A 424 -26.01 3.85 -3.23
N ARG A 425 -26.56 2.77 -2.63
CA ARG A 425 -27.16 2.85 -1.29
C ARG A 425 -26.13 3.18 -0.23
N LEU A 426 -24.94 2.59 -0.33
CA LEU A 426 -23.86 2.84 0.61
C LEU A 426 -23.38 4.29 0.50
N ARG A 427 -23.20 4.80 -0.72
CA ARG A 427 -22.88 6.19 -0.99
C ARG A 427 -23.93 7.12 -0.40
N ALA A 428 -25.21 6.82 -0.59
CA ALA A 428 -26.30 7.60 0.00
C ALA A 428 -26.28 7.58 1.54
N ALA A 429 -25.96 6.44 2.17
CA ALA A 429 -25.81 6.34 3.62
C ALA A 429 -24.61 7.16 4.13
N ILE A 430 -23.46 7.10 3.45
CA ILE A 430 -22.25 7.88 3.75
C ILE A 430 -22.53 9.38 3.61
N THR A 431 -23.24 9.81 2.55
CA THR A 431 -23.66 11.21 2.39
C THR A 431 -24.58 11.67 3.53
N ARG A 432 -25.55 10.85 3.94
CA ARG A 432 -26.45 11.19 5.06
C ARG A 432 -25.72 11.28 6.40
N ALA A 433 -24.66 10.49 6.58
CA ALA A 433 -23.83 10.51 7.77
C ALA A 433 -22.76 11.62 7.75
N ASP A 434 -22.70 12.44 6.69
CA ASP A 434 -21.76 13.54 6.51
C ASP A 434 -20.27 13.11 6.51
N TRP A 435 -20.01 11.85 6.14
CA TRP A 435 -18.66 11.27 6.20
C TRP A 435 -17.69 11.93 5.22
N TRP A 436 -18.18 12.37 4.06
CA TRP A 436 -17.37 13.03 3.04
C TRP A 436 -16.61 14.24 3.57
N ASP A 437 -17.30 15.05 4.39
CA ASP A 437 -16.75 16.27 4.99
C ASP A 437 -16.07 15.94 6.33
N LEU A 438 -16.67 15.08 7.16
CA LEU A 438 -16.11 14.65 8.44
C LEU A 438 -14.71 14.03 8.32
N PHE A 439 -14.49 13.22 7.28
CA PHE A 439 -13.20 12.56 7.01
C PHE A 439 -12.36 13.27 5.95
N GLU A 440 -12.85 14.38 5.38
CA GLU A 440 -12.24 15.08 4.24
C GLU A 440 -11.79 14.12 3.12
N SER A 441 -12.69 13.22 2.69
CA SER A 441 -12.36 12.10 1.81
C SER A 441 -13.28 12.01 0.60
N GLY A 442 -12.74 11.64 -0.55
CA GLY A 442 -13.49 11.28 -1.76
C GLY A 442 -13.86 9.78 -1.81
N TRP A 443 -13.27 8.95 -0.96
CA TRP A 443 -13.45 7.50 -0.99
C TRP A 443 -13.33 6.86 0.41
N PHE A 444 -13.84 5.64 0.54
CA PHE A 444 -13.70 4.81 1.74
C PHE A 444 -13.45 3.36 1.38
N LEU A 445 -12.61 2.70 2.18
CA LEU A 445 -12.41 1.26 2.13
C LEU A 445 -12.95 0.62 3.41
N LEU A 446 -13.93 -0.27 3.26
CA LEU A 446 -14.63 -0.93 4.36
C LEU A 446 -14.35 -2.44 4.34
N ASP A 447 -14.26 -3.02 5.52
CA ASP A 447 -14.25 -4.47 5.72
C ASP A 447 -15.60 -4.91 6.31
N CYS A 448 -16.29 -5.78 5.59
CA CYS A 448 -17.69 -6.10 5.81
C CYS A 448 -17.95 -7.61 5.75
N GLU A 449 -19.09 -8.03 6.29
CA GLU A 449 -19.69 -9.33 6.01
C GLU A 449 -20.95 -9.12 5.16
N LEU A 450 -21.04 -9.78 4.00
CA LEU A 450 -22.24 -9.75 3.16
C LEU A 450 -23.06 -11.02 3.35
N MET A 451 -24.36 -10.87 3.60
CA MET A 451 -25.33 -11.92 3.86
C MET A 451 -26.50 -11.85 2.85
N PRO A 452 -27.17 -12.96 2.54
CA PRO A 452 -27.01 -14.29 3.15
C PRO A 452 -25.79 -15.06 2.64
N TRP A 453 -25.40 -16.09 3.39
CA TRP A 453 -24.40 -17.05 2.93
C TRP A 453 -24.81 -17.74 1.61
N SER A 454 -26.10 -17.99 1.42
CA SER A 454 -26.65 -18.56 0.17
C SER A 454 -26.37 -17.70 -1.07
N ALA A 455 -26.13 -16.39 -0.94
CA ALA A 455 -25.85 -15.51 -2.08
C ALA A 455 -24.56 -15.87 -2.82
N LYS A 456 -23.56 -16.42 -2.12
CA LYS A 456 -22.30 -16.88 -2.74
C LYS A 456 -22.06 -18.38 -2.64
N ALA A 457 -22.62 -19.06 -1.64
CA ALA A 457 -22.35 -20.46 -1.35
C ALA A 457 -23.42 -21.44 -1.88
N GLN A 458 -24.27 -21.03 -2.82
CA GLN A 458 -25.38 -21.85 -3.31
C GLN A 458 -24.94 -23.23 -3.84
N GLU A 459 -23.85 -23.29 -4.60
CA GLU A 459 -23.32 -24.55 -5.13
C GLU A 459 -22.81 -25.47 -4.01
N LEU A 460 -22.16 -24.90 -2.99
CA LEU A 460 -21.67 -25.66 -1.84
C LEU A 460 -22.84 -26.24 -1.02
N LEU A 461 -23.91 -25.46 -0.85
CA LEU A 461 -25.15 -25.89 -0.21
C LEU A 461 -25.81 -27.06 -0.96
N LYS A 462 -25.91 -26.97 -2.30
CA LYS A 462 -26.51 -28.01 -3.14
C LYS A 462 -25.69 -29.30 -3.20
N HIS A 463 -24.37 -29.20 -3.25
CA HIS A 463 -23.49 -30.34 -3.52
C HIS A 463 -22.85 -30.97 -2.28
N GLN A 464 -22.76 -30.25 -1.17
CA GLN A 464 -22.14 -30.77 0.06
C GLN A 464 -23.12 -30.80 1.23
N TYR A 465 -23.72 -29.66 1.59
CA TYR A 465 -24.46 -29.60 2.86
C TYR A 465 -25.83 -30.29 2.83
N ALA A 466 -26.66 -29.96 1.83
CA ALA A 466 -28.00 -30.53 1.69
C ALA A 466 -27.99 -32.05 1.41
N PRO A 467 -27.08 -32.59 0.57
CA PRO A 467 -26.98 -34.04 0.37
C PRO A 467 -26.68 -34.81 1.65
N VAL A 468 -25.79 -34.30 2.52
CA VAL A 468 -25.48 -34.94 3.82
C VAL A 468 -26.72 -35.01 4.69
N ALA A 469 -27.50 -33.92 4.79
CA ALA A 469 -28.75 -33.92 5.55
C ALA A 469 -29.79 -34.88 4.95
N ALA A 470 -29.98 -34.86 3.63
CA ALA A 470 -30.96 -35.71 2.95
C ALA A 470 -30.62 -37.20 3.10
N ALA A 471 -29.36 -37.58 2.87
CA ALA A 471 -28.90 -38.96 3.01
C ALA A 471 -28.96 -39.43 4.47
N GLY A 472 -28.55 -38.58 5.43
CA GLY A 472 -28.61 -38.87 6.85
C GLY A 472 -30.05 -39.12 7.33
N ARG A 473 -30.99 -38.24 6.95
CA ARG A 473 -32.43 -38.40 7.24
C ARG A 473 -33.00 -39.70 6.71
N ALA A 474 -32.76 -39.99 5.43
CA ALA A 474 -33.30 -41.17 4.78
C ALA A 474 -32.74 -42.46 5.39
N SER A 475 -31.42 -42.53 5.58
CA SER A 475 -30.76 -43.74 6.09
C SER A 475 -31.04 -43.98 7.58
N LEU A 476 -30.93 -42.96 8.42
CA LEU A 476 -31.11 -43.12 9.86
C LEU A 476 -32.58 -43.32 10.20
N GLY A 477 -33.51 -42.61 9.56
CA GLY A 477 -34.94 -42.85 9.76
C GLY A 477 -35.38 -44.27 9.39
N ALA A 478 -34.84 -44.83 8.28
CA ALA A 478 -35.10 -46.23 7.92
C ALA A 478 -34.49 -47.22 8.92
N ALA A 479 -33.28 -46.94 9.43
CA ALA A 479 -32.63 -47.77 10.44
C ALA A 479 -33.37 -47.73 11.79
N SER A 480 -33.77 -46.54 12.26
CA SER A 480 -34.58 -46.33 13.45
C SER A 480 -35.89 -47.14 13.36
N ALA A 481 -36.62 -47.03 12.25
CA ALA A 481 -37.86 -47.78 12.03
C ALA A 481 -37.66 -49.30 12.07
N ALA A 482 -36.58 -49.80 11.44
CA ALA A 482 -36.26 -51.23 11.46
C ALA A 482 -35.90 -51.73 12.87
N LEU A 483 -35.14 -50.95 13.64
CA LEU A 483 -34.76 -51.26 15.01
C LEU A 483 -35.97 -51.23 15.95
N GLU A 484 -36.90 -50.28 15.77
CA GLU A 484 -38.18 -50.26 16.50
C GLU A 484 -39.01 -51.52 16.22
N MET A 485 -39.09 -51.94 14.95
CA MET A 485 -39.77 -53.19 14.59
C MET A 485 -39.11 -54.42 15.23
N ALA A 486 -37.78 -54.46 15.29
CA ALA A 486 -37.03 -55.55 15.92
C ALA A 486 -37.24 -55.59 17.44
N LYS A 487 -37.19 -54.42 18.11
CA LYS A 487 -37.51 -54.27 19.54
C LYS A 487 -38.93 -54.76 19.85
N ASN A 488 -39.91 -54.35 19.05
CA ASN A 488 -41.31 -54.76 19.22
C ASN A 488 -41.54 -56.28 19.04
N ARG A 489 -40.62 -56.98 18.36
CA ARG A 489 -40.61 -58.44 18.23
C ARG A 489 -39.88 -59.16 19.37
N GLY A 490 -39.36 -58.42 20.36
CA GLY A 490 -38.65 -58.96 21.52
C GLY A 490 -37.17 -59.23 21.28
N LEU A 491 -36.56 -58.66 20.23
CA LEU A 491 -35.11 -58.75 20.03
C LEU A 491 -34.38 -57.71 20.89
N GLU A 492 -33.21 -58.07 21.42
CA GLU A 492 -32.36 -57.17 22.23
C GLU A 492 -31.61 -56.17 21.34
N VAL A 493 -32.28 -55.08 20.96
CA VAL A 493 -31.73 -54.02 20.09
C VAL A 493 -31.89 -52.62 20.69
N GLU A 494 -32.22 -52.52 21.98
CA GLU A 494 -32.53 -51.24 22.65
C GLU A 494 -31.39 -50.21 22.53
N GLU A 495 -30.17 -50.61 22.87
CA GLU A 495 -29.00 -49.71 22.82
C GLU A 495 -28.72 -49.22 21.39
N LEU A 496 -28.87 -50.10 20.40
CA LEU A 496 -28.71 -49.74 18.98
C LEU A 496 -29.79 -48.77 18.52
N LEU A 497 -31.04 -48.96 18.98
CA LEU A 497 -32.14 -48.07 18.67
C LEU A 497 -31.90 -46.67 19.24
N VAL A 498 -31.55 -46.57 20.52
CA VAL A 498 -31.26 -45.28 21.18
C VAL A 498 -30.12 -44.57 20.46
N HIS A 499 -29.00 -45.26 20.20
CA HIS A 499 -27.87 -44.68 19.50
C HIS A 499 -28.23 -44.20 18.08
N THR A 500 -29.04 -44.96 17.34
CA THR A 500 -29.49 -44.57 15.99
C THR A 500 -30.39 -43.34 16.03
N GLN A 501 -31.32 -43.26 16.98
CA GLN A 501 -32.20 -42.11 17.16
C GLN A 501 -31.42 -40.85 17.57
N GLU A 502 -30.37 -40.96 18.38
CA GLU A 502 -29.49 -39.83 18.72
C GLU A 502 -28.73 -39.27 17.50
N ARG A 503 -28.28 -40.17 16.62
CA ARG A 503 -27.64 -39.78 15.35
C ARG A 503 -28.64 -39.11 14.42
N GLU A 504 -29.87 -39.63 14.34
CA GLU A 504 -30.95 -39.03 13.56
C GLU A 504 -31.26 -37.60 14.02
N GLN A 505 -31.40 -37.39 15.33
CA GLN A 505 -31.58 -36.06 15.91
C GLN A 505 -30.41 -35.12 15.62
N SER A 506 -29.18 -35.65 15.58
CA SER A 506 -27.98 -34.87 15.25
C SER A 506 -27.98 -34.38 13.80
N VAL A 507 -28.45 -35.20 12.86
CA VAL A 507 -28.66 -34.82 11.46
C VAL A 507 -29.76 -33.76 11.33
N GLU A 508 -30.85 -33.87 12.09
CA GLU A 508 -31.91 -32.84 12.10
C GLU A 508 -31.39 -31.49 12.59
N LYS A 509 -30.59 -31.47 13.66
CA LYS A 509 -29.98 -30.24 14.17
C LYS A 509 -29.02 -29.63 13.15
N TYR A 510 -28.19 -30.45 12.50
CA TYR A 510 -27.33 -30.01 11.40
C TYR A 510 -28.11 -29.38 10.25
N ALA A 511 -29.21 -30.01 9.82
CA ALA A 511 -30.04 -29.52 8.74
C ALA A 511 -30.71 -28.18 9.08
N ARG A 512 -31.18 -28.02 10.32
CA ARG A 512 -31.71 -26.74 10.81
C ARG A 512 -30.63 -25.66 10.88
N ALA A 513 -29.42 -26.02 11.31
CA ALA A 513 -28.31 -25.08 11.48
C ALA A 513 -27.95 -24.38 10.17
N PHE A 514 -27.68 -25.11 9.08
CA PHE A 514 -27.31 -24.45 7.83
C PHE A 514 -28.48 -23.74 7.14
N ALA A 515 -29.71 -24.25 7.30
CA ALA A 515 -30.91 -23.63 6.74
C ALA A 515 -31.18 -22.22 7.31
N HIS A 516 -30.77 -21.98 8.55
CA HIS A 516 -30.90 -20.66 9.19
C HIS A 516 -30.16 -19.54 8.44
N TYR A 517 -29.11 -19.87 7.69
CA TYR A 517 -28.27 -18.90 6.97
C TYR A 517 -28.62 -18.79 5.48
N CYS A 518 -29.75 -19.37 5.06
CA CYS A 518 -30.17 -19.44 3.66
C CYS A 518 -31.51 -18.74 3.48
N TRP A 519 -31.53 -17.67 2.68
CA TRP A 519 -32.76 -17.10 2.13
C TRP A 519 -32.58 -16.75 0.65
N GLU A 520 -33.69 -16.51 -0.02
CA GLU A 520 -33.72 -16.14 -1.44
C GLU A 520 -33.37 -14.66 -1.60
N VAL A 521 -32.52 -14.35 -2.58
CA VAL A 521 -32.12 -12.98 -2.92
C VAL A 521 -32.67 -12.66 -4.29
N ASN A 522 -33.71 -11.83 -4.33
CA ASN A 522 -34.35 -11.38 -5.56
C ASN A 522 -33.85 -10.00 -6.01
N GLY A 523 -33.15 -9.28 -5.13
CA GLY A 523 -32.49 -8.03 -5.42
C GLY A 523 -31.72 -7.49 -4.21
N VAL A 524 -31.16 -6.28 -4.36
CA VAL A 524 -30.32 -5.64 -3.33
C VAL A 524 -31.00 -5.51 -1.96
N GLU A 525 -32.33 -5.42 -1.94
CA GLU A 525 -33.14 -5.26 -0.72
C GLU A 525 -33.13 -6.48 0.21
N ASP A 526 -32.80 -7.65 -0.34
CA ASP A 526 -32.72 -8.91 0.39
C ASP A 526 -31.30 -9.16 0.93
N LEU A 527 -30.33 -8.35 0.51
CA LEU A 527 -28.97 -8.41 1.03
C LEU A 527 -28.88 -7.72 2.39
N ARG A 528 -27.93 -8.18 3.20
CA ARG A 528 -27.51 -7.49 4.43
C ARG A 528 -26.00 -7.35 4.39
N LEU A 529 -25.51 -6.12 4.46
CA LEU A 529 -24.10 -5.78 4.59
C LEU A 529 -23.85 -5.31 6.02
N ALA A 530 -22.95 -5.98 6.74
CA ALA A 530 -22.52 -5.61 8.07
C ALA A 530 -21.06 -5.17 8.05
N PRO A 531 -20.78 -3.86 7.91
CA PRO A 531 -19.44 -3.32 8.09
C PRO A 531 -18.98 -3.50 9.54
N PHE A 532 -17.74 -3.92 9.75
CA PHE A 532 -17.13 -3.96 11.09
C PHE A 532 -15.77 -3.28 11.16
N HIS A 533 -15.14 -2.91 10.03
CA HIS A 533 -13.98 -2.02 10.01
C HIS A 533 -14.12 -0.95 8.91
N LEU A 534 -13.88 0.31 9.29
CA LEU A 534 -13.49 1.36 8.35
C LEU A 534 -11.96 1.29 8.26
N LEU A 535 -11.43 0.81 7.15
CA LEU A 535 -9.99 0.52 7.02
C LEU A 535 -9.18 1.76 6.66
N ALA A 536 -9.63 2.51 5.64
CA ALA A 536 -8.89 3.65 5.11
C ALA A 536 -9.79 4.69 4.43
N SER A 537 -9.29 5.93 4.40
CA SER A 537 -9.79 7.10 3.67
C SER A 537 -8.60 7.93 3.14
N GLU A 538 -8.84 9.01 2.39
CA GLU A 538 -7.87 9.80 1.59
C GLU A 538 -6.48 10.01 2.23
N LYS A 539 -6.43 10.25 3.54
CA LYS A 539 -5.20 10.65 4.27
C LYS A 539 -4.85 9.74 5.44
N ALA A 540 -5.65 8.71 5.72
CA ALA A 540 -5.49 7.92 6.93
C ALA A 540 -5.90 6.46 6.73
N THR A 541 -5.10 5.56 7.29
CA THR A 541 -5.60 4.27 7.76
C THR A 541 -6.16 4.46 9.17
N HIS A 542 -7.24 3.75 9.51
CA HIS A 542 -7.92 3.92 10.81
C HIS A 542 -7.54 2.81 11.80
N PHE A 543 -6.35 2.23 11.65
CA PHE A 543 -5.82 1.19 12.55
C PHE A 543 -5.38 1.74 13.91
N ASP A 544 -5.32 3.06 14.07
CA ASP A 544 -5.11 3.77 15.33
C ASP A 544 -6.39 3.86 16.17
N LYS A 545 -7.56 3.67 15.55
CA LYS A 545 -8.86 3.69 16.23
C LYS A 545 -9.13 2.34 16.87
N ASN A 546 -9.73 2.36 18.06
CA ASN A 546 -10.13 1.13 18.73
C ASN A 546 -11.42 0.55 18.09
N HIS A 547 -11.71 -0.71 18.36
CA HIS A 547 -12.88 -1.37 17.78
C HIS A 547 -14.22 -0.81 18.24
N LEU A 548 -14.30 -0.18 19.42
CA LEU A 548 -15.51 0.53 19.85
C LEU A 548 -15.82 1.69 18.90
N TRP A 549 -14.81 2.51 18.57
CA TRP A 549 -14.95 3.59 17.60
C TRP A 549 -15.45 3.04 16.25
N HIS A 550 -14.88 1.93 15.76
CA HIS A 550 -15.36 1.32 14.52
C HIS A 550 -16.84 0.93 14.60
N MET A 551 -17.28 0.29 15.68
CA MET A 551 -18.69 -0.11 15.83
C MET A 551 -19.62 1.11 15.87
N GLU A 552 -19.28 2.14 16.65
CA GLU A 552 -20.10 3.34 16.81
C GLU A 552 -20.13 4.18 15.53
N THR A 553 -19.00 4.31 14.83
CA THR A 553 -18.92 4.99 13.54
C THR A 553 -19.73 4.25 12.49
N LEU A 554 -19.52 2.94 12.31
CA LEU A 554 -20.20 2.16 11.27
C LEU A 554 -21.70 2.00 11.51
N ALA A 555 -22.15 2.03 12.76
CA ALA A 555 -23.58 2.01 13.10
C ALA A 555 -24.35 3.20 12.49
N GLN A 556 -23.68 4.33 12.20
CA GLN A 556 -24.29 5.49 11.55
C GLN A 556 -24.76 5.18 10.12
N LEU A 557 -24.18 4.16 9.47
CA LEU A 557 -24.57 3.74 8.12
C LEU A 557 -25.86 2.89 8.11
N ALA A 558 -26.27 2.35 9.26
CA ALA A 558 -27.47 1.51 9.42
C ALA A 558 -28.80 2.31 9.36
N THR A 559 -28.86 3.30 8.46
CA THR A 559 -30.07 4.09 8.14
C THR A 559 -30.91 3.44 7.04
N ASP A 560 -30.33 2.51 6.28
CA ASP A 560 -31.00 1.64 5.31
C ASP A 560 -31.02 0.22 5.87
N LYS A 561 -32.13 -0.52 5.68
CA LYS A 561 -32.28 -1.92 6.12
C LYS A 561 -31.25 -2.88 5.53
N VAL A 562 -30.59 -2.52 4.44
CA VAL A 562 -29.49 -3.28 3.83
C VAL A 562 -28.24 -3.22 4.72
N PHE A 563 -28.03 -2.14 5.48
CA PHE A 563 -26.87 -1.99 6.35
C PHE A 563 -27.21 -2.39 7.79
N VAL A 564 -26.45 -3.33 8.34
CA VAL A 564 -26.67 -3.88 9.68
C VAL A 564 -25.58 -3.36 10.61
N ALA A 565 -25.99 -2.63 11.66
CA ALA A 565 -25.10 -2.32 12.76
C ALA A 565 -24.78 -3.61 13.53
N THR A 566 -23.50 -3.92 13.70
CA THR A 566 -23.06 -5.16 14.36
C THR A 566 -23.30 -5.09 15.86
N PRO A 567 -24.08 -6.00 16.46
CA PRO A 567 -24.20 -6.07 17.91
C PRO A 567 -22.86 -6.38 18.57
N PHE A 568 -22.53 -5.68 19.65
CA PHE A 568 -21.28 -5.87 20.37
C PHE A 568 -21.41 -5.73 21.89
N GLN A 569 -20.39 -6.19 22.61
CA GLN A 569 -20.22 -6.05 24.06
C GLN A 569 -18.76 -5.75 24.41
N ILE A 570 -18.51 -4.76 25.27
CA ILE A 570 -17.18 -4.52 25.85
C ILE A 570 -17.04 -5.37 27.11
N VAL A 571 -15.90 -6.02 27.27
CA VAL A 571 -15.63 -6.94 28.38
C VAL A 571 -14.35 -6.52 29.09
N ASP A 572 -14.46 -6.24 30.38
CA ASP A 572 -13.31 -6.14 31.29
C ASP A 572 -13.00 -7.55 31.82
N LEU A 573 -11.85 -8.09 31.42
CA LEU A 573 -11.41 -9.44 31.78
C LEU A 573 -10.99 -9.55 33.25
N ASN A 574 -10.84 -8.44 33.98
CA ASN A 574 -10.61 -8.44 35.42
C ASN A 574 -11.91 -8.41 36.23
N ASP A 575 -13.05 -8.10 35.61
CA ASP A 575 -14.37 -8.14 36.24
C ASP A 575 -15.11 -9.44 35.91
N ALA A 576 -15.32 -10.28 36.91
CA ALA A 576 -16.06 -11.52 36.78
C ALA A 576 -17.51 -11.31 36.32
N VAL A 577 -18.15 -10.19 36.68
CA VAL A 577 -19.52 -9.89 36.26
C VAL A 577 -19.55 -9.52 34.77
N SER A 578 -18.63 -8.68 34.32
CA SER A 578 -18.47 -8.35 32.90
C SER A 578 -18.25 -9.61 32.03
N VAL A 579 -17.35 -10.50 32.44
CA VAL A 579 -17.07 -11.76 31.76
C VAL A 579 -18.31 -12.67 31.71
N GLN A 580 -19.06 -12.77 32.81
CA GLN A 580 -20.27 -13.58 32.86
C GLN A 580 -21.37 -12.99 31.95
N ASN A 581 -21.54 -11.67 31.93
CA ASN A 581 -22.52 -11.02 31.06
C ASN A 581 -22.22 -11.26 29.57
N ALA A 582 -20.95 -11.15 29.17
CA ALA A 582 -20.52 -11.45 27.81
C ALA A 582 -20.73 -12.93 27.43
N THR A 583 -20.48 -13.83 28.38
CA THR A 583 -20.73 -15.26 28.19
C THR A 583 -22.22 -15.56 28.01
N ASN A 584 -23.09 -14.97 28.83
CA ASN A 584 -24.54 -15.09 28.71
C ASN A 584 -25.06 -14.53 27.38
N TRP A 585 -24.51 -13.38 26.95
CA TRP A 585 -24.84 -12.78 25.65
C TRP A 585 -24.48 -13.71 24.48
N TRP A 586 -23.30 -14.35 24.53
CA TRP A 586 -22.92 -15.36 23.53
C TRP A 586 -23.83 -16.59 23.54
N GLU A 587 -24.24 -17.07 24.72
CA GLU A 587 -25.19 -18.19 24.84
C GLU A 587 -26.55 -17.83 24.25
N GLU A 588 -27.07 -16.64 24.53
CA GLU A 588 -28.32 -16.15 23.96
C GLU A 588 -28.24 -16.01 22.44
N LEU A 589 -27.17 -15.38 21.94
CA LEU A 589 -26.91 -15.20 20.51
C LEU A 589 -26.90 -16.55 19.77
N THR A 590 -26.11 -17.50 20.26
CA THR A 590 -25.97 -18.82 19.61
C THR A 590 -27.22 -19.69 19.77
N SER A 591 -27.99 -19.53 20.86
CA SER A 591 -29.28 -20.23 21.03
C SER A 591 -30.35 -19.83 20.02
N ARG A 592 -30.28 -18.59 19.50
CA ARG A 592 -31.19 -18.05 18.48
C ARG A 592 -30.77 -18.36 17.04
N GLY A 593 -29.65 -19.07 16.86
CA GLY A 593 -29.12 -19.44 15.54
C GLY A 593 -27.95 -18.59 15.05
N GLY A 594 -27.47 -17.62 15.83
CA GLY A 594 -26.24 -16.89 15.51
C GLY A 594 -25.04 -17.83 15.43
N GLU A 595 -24.09 -17.57 14.52
CA GLU A 595 -22.90 -18.42 14.37
C GLU A 595 -22.05 -18.41 15.65
N GLY A 596 -21.94 -17.27 16.32
CA GLY A 596 -21.09 -17.07 17.49
C GLY A 596 -20.61 -15.64 17.58
N MET A 597 -19.42 -15.44 18.16
CA MET A 597 -18.82 -14.10 18.26
C MET A 597 -17.37 -14.11 17.78
N VAL A 598 -16.89 -12.91 17.44
CA VAL A 598 -15.47 -12.61 17.25
C VAL A 598 -15.02 -11.77 18.44
N VAL A 599 -14.02 -12.25 19.17
CA VAL A 599 -13.42 -11.52 20.30
C VAL A 599 -12.15 -10.86 19.82
N LYS A 600 -12.05 -9.55 20.02
CA LYS A 600 -10.90 -8.72 19.61
C LYS A 600 -10.34 -7.96 20.82
N PRO A 601 -9.03 -7.67 20.89
CA PRO A 601 -8.53 -6.66 21.83
C PRO A 601 -9.31 -5.34 21.62
N LEU A 602 -9.40 -4.46 22.62
CA LEU A 602 -10.11 -3.18 22.39
C LEU A 602 -9.41 -2.34 21.31
N ASP A 603 -8.09 -2.17 21.44
CA ASP A 603 -7.26 -1.52 20.43
C ASP A 603 -7.08 -2.41 19.21
N PHE A 604 -7.14 -1.82 18.01
CA PHE A 604 -7.09 -2.57 16.74
C PHE A 604 -5.76 -3.32 16.55
N VAL A 605 -4.65 -2.68 16.93
CA VAL A 605 -3.31 -3.28 16.96
C VAL A 605 -2.84 -3.38 18.40
N ALA A 606 -2.91 -4.58 18.98
CA ALA A 606 -2.45 -4.84 20.34
C ALA A 606 -1.10 -5.58 20.37
N ARG A 607 -0.26 -5.22 21.33
CA ARG A 607 1.00 -5.93 21.63
C ARG A 607 0.99 -6.39 23.08
N GLY A 608 1.32 -7.66 23.29
CA GLY A 608 1.56 -8.26 24.59
C GLY A 608 3.05 -8.51 24.81
N ASP A 609 3.38 -9.19 25.91
CA ASP A 609 4.76 -9.51 26.29
C ASP A 609 5.53 -10.32 25.22
N ARG A 610 4.79 -11.04 24.37
CA ARG A 610 5.33 -11.92 23.32
C ARG A 610 5.29 -11.31 21.91
N GLY A 611 4.92 -10.04 21.79
CA GLY A 611 4.83 -9.32 20.54
C GLY A 611 3.38 -9.09 20.10
N LEU A 612 3.12 -9.21 18.79
CA LEU A 612 1.80 -8.94 18.20
C LEU A 612 0.76 -9.95 18.71
N VAL A 613 -0.31 -9.46 19.31
CA VAL A 613 -1.46 -10.27 19.76
C VAL A 613 -2.33 -10.63 18.57
N GLN A 614 -3.06 -11.76 18.64
CA GLN A 614 -4.05 -12.08 17.61
C GLN A 614 -5.07 -10.93 17.48
N PRO A 615 -5.32 -10.42 16.26
CA PRO A 615 -6.25 -9.31 16.05
C PRO A 615 -7.71 -9.72 16.31
N ALA A 616 -8.01 -11.01 16.22
CA ALA A 616 -9.34 -11.55 16.43
C ALA A 616 -9.27 -13.06 16.73
N LEU A 617 -10.14 -13.55 17.60
CA LEU A 617 -10.42 -14.97 17.80
C LEU A 617 -11.91 -15.25 17.59
N LYS A 618 -12.22 -16.27 16.78
CA LYS A 618 -13.61 -16.74 16.63
C LYS A 618 -13.97 -17.71 17.77
N VAL A 619 -15.18 -17.55 18.31
CA VAL A 619 -15.82 -18.44 19.28
C VAL A 619 -17.18 -18.84 18.74
N ARG A 620 -17.24 -20.01 18.10
CA ARG A 620 -18.43 -20.45 17.37
C ARG A 620 -19.36 -21.28 18.24
N GLY A 621 -20.66 -21.08 18.04
CA GLY A 621 -21.74 -21.76 18.72
C GLY A 621 -21.76 -23.26 18.42
N ARG A 622 -22.27 -24.01 19.39
CA ARG A 622 -22.33 -25.47 19.32
C ARG A 622 -23.14 -25.98 18.12
N GLU A 623 -24.31 -25.42 17.88
CA GLU A 623 -25.14 -25.89 16.76
C GLU A 623 -24.55 -25.50 15.40
N TYR A 624 -23.90 -24.33 15.31
CA TYR A 624 -23.16 -23.92 14.12
C TYR A 624 -22.03 -24.89 13.77
N LEU A 625 -21.25 -25.32 14.77
CA LEU A 625 -20.10 -26.21 14.54
C LEU A 625 -20.48 -27.57 13.95
N ARG A 626 -21.75 -27.98 13.96
CA ARG A 626 -22.21 -29.15 13.19
C ARG A 626 -21.99 -28.99 11.69
N ILE A 627 -22.12 -27.77 11.18
CA ILE A 627 -21.91 -27.45 9.76
C ILE A 627 -20.45 -27.72 9.39
N ILE A 628 -19.52 -27.45 10.31
CA ILE A 628 -18.08 -27.52 10.06
C ILE A 628 -17.48 -28.90 10.38
N TYR A 629 -17.87 -29.50 11.51
CA TYR A 629 -17.30 -30.75 12.02
C TYR A 629 -18.17 -31.97 11.75
N GLY A 630 -19.35 -31.78 11.16
CA GLY A 630 -20.33 -32.81 10.85
C GLY A 630 -21.44 -32.94 11.91
N PRO A 631 -22.55 -33.59 11.57
CA PRO A 631 -23.75 -33.63 12.40
C PRO A 631 -23.50 -34.24 13.79
N GLU A 632 -22.66 -35.28 13.85
CA GLU A 632 -22.42 -36.13 15.03
C GLU A 632 -21.19 -35.71 15.86
N TYR A 633 -20.63 -34.51 15.63
CA TYR A 633 -19.35 -34.12 16.23
C TYR A 633 -19.35 -34.03 17.77
N LEU A 634 -20.53 -33.90 18.38
CA LEU A 634 -20.72 -33.84 19.84
C LEU A 634 -20.85 -35.21 20.51
N ALA A 635 -20.93 -36.30 19.74
CA ALA A 635 -20.83 -37.63 20.34
C ALA A 635 -19.51 -37.72 21.10
N ALA A 636 -19.51 -38.31 22.30
CA ALA A 636 -18.39 -38.24 23.25
C ALA A 636 -17.07 -38.71 22.61
N GLU A 637 -17.12 -39.80 21.84
CA GLU A 637 -15.99 -40.36 21.11
C GLU A 637 -15.46 -39.43 20.00
N ASN A 638 -16.33 -38.65 19.36
CA ASN A 638 -15.95 -37.72 18.30
C ASN A 638 -15.39 -36.43 18.91
N LEU A 639 -16.05 -35.88 19.93
CA LEU A 639 -15.66 -34.64 20.57
C LEU A 639 -14.26 -34.75 21.19
N GLU A 640 -13.99 -35.85 21.89
CA GLU A 640 -12.68 -36.07 22.52
C GLU A 640 -11.55 -36.15 21.47
N ARG A 641 -11.80 -36.83 20.34
CA ARG A 641 -10.83 -36.88 19.22
C ARG A 641 -10.58 -35.49 18.62
N LEU A 642 -11.60 -34.65 18.54
CA LEU A 642 -11.50 -33.29 17.98
C LEU A 642 -10.80 -32.29 18.89
N ARG A 643 -10.68 -32.57 20.20
CA ARG A 643 -9.96 -31.70 21.15
C ARG A 643 -8.47 -31.62 20.85
N SER A 644 -7.88 -32.68 20.30
CA SER A 644 -6.48 -32.74 19.89
C SER A 644 -6.28 -32.08 18.51
N ARG A 645 -6.36 -30.75 18.43
CA ARG A 645 -6.11 -29.97 17.20
C ARG A 645 -5.01 -28.91 17.40
N GLY A 646 -4.15 -28.74 16.40
CA GLY A 646 -3.06 -27.77 16.42
C GLY A 646 -3.51 -26.39 15.95
N LEU A 647 -3.37 -25.36 16.79
CA LEU A 647 -3.75 -23.97 16.46
C LEU A 647 -2.58 -23.09 16.00
N GLY A 648 -1.34 -23.54 16.23
CA GLY A 648 -0.14 -22.73 16.01
C GLY A 648 0.01 -22.23 14.57
N ALA A 649 -0.19 -23.11 13.58
CA ALA A 649 -0.10 -22.76 12.16
C ALA A 649 -1.14 -21.68 11.78
N LYS A 650 -2.40 -21.87 12.18
CA LYS A 650 -3.49 -20.91 11.88
C LYS A 650 -3.28 -19.56 12.55
N ARG A 651 -2.81 -19.53 13.80
CA ARG A 651 -2.47 -18.29 14.52
C ARG A 651 -1.30 -17.55 13.88
N SER A 652 -0.27 -18.28 13.44
CA SER A 652 0.87 -17.70 12.73
C SER A 652 0.46 -17.12 11.37
N LEU A 653 -0.38 -17.83 10.61
CA LEU A 653 -0.96 -17.33 9.35
C LEU A 653 -1.74 -16.03 9.58
N ALA A 654 -2.70 -16.04 10.51
CA ALA A 654 -3.51 -14.87 10.83
C ALA A 654 -2.67 -13.64 11.20
N ALA A 655 -1.63 -13.81 12.02
CA ALA A 655 -0.74 -12.71 12.40
C ALA A 655 0.08 -12.17 11.22
N ARG A 656 0.61 -13.04 10.35
CA ARG A 656 1.40 -12.64 9.17
C ARG A 656 0.54 -11.94 8.13
N GLU A 657 -0.64 -12.49 7.83
CA GLU A 657 -1.58 -11.89 6.89
C GLU A 657 -2.12 -10.55 7.40
N PHE A 658 -2.40 -10.43 8.71
CA PHE A 658 -2.82 -9.17 9.31
C PHE A 658 -1.74 -8.09 9.17
N ALA A 659 -0.48 -8.45 9.45
CA ALA A 659 0.65 -7.53 9.28
C ALA A 659 0.80 -7.06 7.82
N LEU A 660 0.60 -7.95 6.84
CA LEU A 660 0.62 -7.62 5.42
C LEU A 660 -0.57 -6.73 5.02
N GLY A 661 -1.78 -7.04 5.49
CA GLY A 661 -2.98 -6.24 5.22
C GLY A 661 -2.84 -4.80 5.71
N VAL A 662 -2.33 -4.62 6.94
CA VAL A 662 -2.05 -3.30 7.52
C VAL A 662 -0.96 -2.56 6.74
N GLU A 663 0.16 -3.23 6.44
CA GLU A 663 1.28 -2.65 5.71
C GLU A 663 0.87 -2.21 4.30
N GLY A 664 0.11 -3.05 3.57
CA GLY A 664 -0.36 -2.74 2.23
C GLY A 664 -1.20 -1.46 2.19
N LEU A 665 -2.12 -1.29 3.14
CA LEU A 665 -2.95 -0.08 3.22
C LEU A 665 -2.18 1.16 3.66
N ASN A 666 -1.23 1.02 4.61
CA ASN A 666 -0.38 2.13 4.99
C ASN A 666 0.43 2.65 3.79
N ARG A 667 0.93 1.76 2.94
CA ARG A 667 1.66 2.14 1.72
C ARG A 667 0.78 2.80 0.67
N PHE A 668 -0.46 2.30 0.51
CA PHE A 668 -1.42 2.91 -0.38
C PHE A 668 -1.75 4.35 0.04
N VAL A 669 -2.11 4.56 1.31
CA VAL A 669 -2.43 5.89 1.86
C VAL A 669 -1.21 6.82 1.87
N ALA A 670 0.01 6.28 2.00
CA ALA A 670 1.25 7.04 1.86
C ALA A 670 1.60 7.43 0.41
N GLY A 671 0.79 7.03 -0.58
CA GLY A 671 1.03 7.33 -1.99
C GLY A 671 2.20 6.55 -2.61
N GLU A 672 2.58 5.40 -2.04
CA GLU A 672 3.56 4.52 -2.68
C GLU A 672 2.99 3.90 -3.98
N ALA A 673 3.88 3.56 -4.92
CA ALA A 673 3.50 2.90 -6.18
C ALA A 673 2.65 1.63 -5.94
N LEU A 674 1.70 1.33 -6.84
CA LEU A 674 0.77 0.20 -6.68
C LEU A 674 1.50 -1.12 -6.38
N ARG A 675 2.64 -1.37 -7.03
CA ARG A 675 3.52 -2.53 -6.79
C ARG A 675 3.85 -2.75 -5.31
N ARG A 676 4.06 -1.67 -4.53
CA ARG A 676 4.41 -1.73 -3.10
C ARG A 676 3.22 -2.09 -2.21
N THR A 677 2.02 -1.72 -2.64
CA THR A 677 0.76 -2.18 -2.03
C THR A 677 0.50 -3.63 -2.41
N HIS A 678 0.69 -3.96 -3.69
CA HIS A 678 0.47 -5.30 -4.23
C HIS A 678 1.42 -6.34 -3.65
N GLU A 679 2.69 -6.06 -3.39
CA GLU A 679 3.55 -7.07 -2.74
C GLU A 679 2.92 -7.58 -1.42
N CYS A 680 2.23 -6.71 -0.67
CA CYS A 680 1.55 -7.08 0.57
C CYS A 680 0.26 -7.86 0.29
N VAL A 681 -0.58 -7.37 -0.63
CA VAL A 681 -1.84 -8.01 -1.03
C VAL A 681 -1.60 -9.40 -1.61
N PHE A 682 -0.63 -9.55 -2.51
CA PHE A 682 -0.22 -10.83 -3.05
C PHE A 682 0.41 -11.73 -1.98
N GLY A 683 1.12 -11.13 -1.02
CA GLY A 683 1.61 -11.84 0.15
C GLY A 683 0.47 -12.52 0.93
N VAL A 684 -0.63 -11.82 1.20
CA VAL A 684 -1.82 -12.40 1.87
C VAL A 684 -2.38 -13.56 1.05
N LEU A 685 -2.61 -13.34 -0.26
CA LEU A 685 -3.14 -14.38 -1.14
C LEU A 685 -2.22 -15.60 -1.25
N ALA A 686 -0.91 -15.39 -1.21
CA ALA A 686 0.08 -16.46 -1.22
C ALA A 686 0.03 -17.26 0.09
N LEU A 687 -0.04 -16.58 1.25
CA LEU A 687 -0.13 -17.26 2.54
C LEU A 687 -1.42 -18.10 2.68
N GLU A 688 -2.51 -17.66 2.07
CA GLU A 688 -3.78 -18.41 2.02
C GLU A 688 -3.67 -19.76 1.28
N SER A 689 -2.65 -19.94 0.44
CA SER A 689 -2.36 -21.23 -0.19
C SER A 689 -1.57 -22.20 0.70
N GLU A 690 -1.09 -21.76 1.88
CA GLU A 690 -0.44 -22.65 2.85
C GLU A 690 -1.47 -23.66 3.41
N PRO A 691 -1.17 -24.97 3.42
CA PRO A 691 -2.12 -25.97 3.87
C PRO A 691 -2.37 -25.85 5.38
N VAL A 692 -3.63 -25.60 5.74
CA VAL A 692 -4.11 -25.56 7.13
C VAL A 692 -5.43 -26.31 7.24
N ASP A 693 -5.77 -26.77 8.44
CA ASP A 693 -7.05 -27.42 8.69
C ASP A 693 -8.22 -26.47 8.34
N PRO A 694 -9.06 -26.79 7.33
CA PRO A 694 -10.11 -25.90 6.85
C PRO A 694 -11.25 -25.71 7.86
N ARG A 695 -11.30 -26.53 8.92
CA ARG A 695 -12.31 -26.43 9.98
C ARG A 695 -12.03 -25.29 10.97
N LEU A 696 -10.80 -24.75 10.97
CA LEU A 696 -10.32 -23.76 11.93
C LEU A 696 -10.75 -22.32 11.61
#